data_AF-A0A8H4Y317-F1
#
_entry.id   AF-A0A8H4Y317-F1
#
_cell.length_a   1.000
_cell.length_b   1.000
_cell.length_c   1.000
_cell.angle_alpha   90.00
_cell.angle_beta   90.00
_cell.angle_gamma   90.00
#
_symmetry.space_group_name_H-M   'P 1'
#
loop_
_entity.id
_entity.type
_entity.pdbx_description
1 polymer ?
#
loop_
_entity_poly.entity_id
_entity_poly.type
_entity_poly.pdbx_seq_one_letter_code
_entity_poly.pdbx_strand_id
1 'polypeptide(L)'
;MEKTCPDLLDFTTYTRQNICDNTLDDARLATRCPLDNGRYTNASTSPRCSAGQLDLLPAELLIQVLLSVDLPSLTRFRRVNRRAMELVDSVPQYDAIMKHCPNIIRAILSIQADAFDCHVLYTTLSTTRCSTCKRFGDYLYLIDCRRVCYFCFTRRPEYFPLTIGRASSFFTPKGTQQQRSAITSRQRLRAANLPSVLSLPGRYCTSWAGERGNLAQKRLQLFDRQAVIQDLAGSGLPKMDKTTREPQRFMAIITAPYLFDSGRQADWGCFCLGCKEEKEEKARHFRIKYTRKEVSEHIMRFGQVLLRHRSTFDICAQTRLTLLELLRLPASIGILAKRLPAEKRTGARILPGAWLTHAPQLGPQLVILLANVVASASLALAFDWQQVLGGANRRPVSSEAKDHDAPSYRSELLSLHKSLVEISSVTGTEHDVGEWLESYLASKGYTTARQKLDPFDNTPNGKPRFNVLAWRPDGNKAFDPKVAVSSHIDVVPPHIPYGIEDGQVTKDTIITGRGSVDAKGSVATQITAVEQLIKKGEVDPHKILLVFVCGEEVKGDGMRHFSDSLKEELPYNLDAVIFGEPTELKLACGHKGILGCDVTTKGSPGHSGYPWLGKSANELLVRALAKILETDLGSSDLYGNSTFNIGRVAGGVAANVIPAEAKAGITVRVASGTQDDGHIAVRDKLQAAFDEVDKDAFTMVCNYGYGPVEANCDVDGFDKITVNYGTDIPNLKGDHTRYLYGPGDILVAHGAHENLTVADLETAVEGYQKLILHALKQ
;
A
#
# COMPACT_ATOMS: atom_id res chain seq x y z
N MET A 1 12.48 -19.86 -38.00
CA MET A 1 12.65 -20.63 -36.74
C MET A 1 14.11 -20.99 -36.62
N GLU A 2 14.90 -20.15 -35.96
CA GLU A 2 16.26 -20.52 -35.57
C GLU A 2 16.17 -21.49 -34.39
N LYS A 3 16.98 -22.55 -34.40
CA LYS A 3 17.12 -23.42 -33.24
C LYS A 3 18.22 -22.84 -32.36
N THR A 4 17.83 -22.12 -31.31
CA THR A 4 18.75 -21.77 -30.22
C THR A 4 19.34 -23.05 -29.61
N CYS A 5 20.61 -23.00 -29.21
CA CYS A 5 21.23 -24.09 -28.46
C CYS A 5 20.45 -24.33 -27.15
N PRO A 6 20.18 -25.57 -26.72
CA PRO A 6 19.50 -25.83 -25.45
C PRO A 6 20.32 -25.28 -24.28
N ASP A 7 19.64 -24.75 -23.28
CA ASP A 7 20.29 -24.23 -22.09
C ASP A 7 20.86 -25.38 -21.25
N LEU A 8 21.93 -25.18 -20.49
CA LEU A 8 22.55 -26.28 -19.71
C LEU A 8 21.53 -26.90 -18.71
N LEU A 9 20.59 -26.08 -18.26
CA LEU A 9 19.47 -26.44 -17.39
C LEU A 9 18.41 -27.34 -18.04
N ASP A 10 18.27 -27.31 -19.36
CA ASP A 10 17.28 -28.14 -20.07
C ASP A 10 17.71 -29.63 -20.08
N PHE A 11 19.01 -29.92 -19.82
CA PHE A 11 19.54 -31.28 -19.63
C PHE A 11 19.46 -31.79 -18.17
N THR A 12 19.31 -30.90 -17.18
CA THR A 12 19.31 -31.23 -15.75
C THR A 12 17.94 -31.08 -15.07
N THR A 13 16.93 -30.61 -15.80
CA THR A 13 15.58 -30.33 -15.28
C THR A 13 14.48 -30.92 -16.15
N TYR A 14 13.24 -30.90 -15.67
CA TYR A 14 12.06 -31.29 -16.44
C TYR A 14 10.80 -30.57 -15.94
N THR A 15 9.84 -30.26 -16.80
CA THR A 15 8.68 -29.40 -16.46
C THR A 15 7.40 -30.16 -16.09
N ARG A 16 7.29 -31.45 -16.42
CA ARG A 16 6.11 -32.28 -16.18
C ARG A 16 6.46 -33.59 -15.46
N GLN A 17 5.86 -33.83 -14.28
CA GLN A 17 5.88 -35.15 -13.66
C GLN A 17 4.88 -36.08 -14.35
N ASN A 18 5.21 -37.37 -14.44
CA ASN A 18 4.32 -38.41 -14.94
C ASN A 18 3.33 -38.87 -13.83
N ILE A 19 2.71 -37.88 -13.18
CA ILE A 19 1.88 -38.03 -11.98
C ILE A 19 0.77 -36.99 -12.10
N CYS A 20 -0.49 -37.43 -12.17
CA CYS A 20 -1.65 -36.55 -12.27
C CYS A 20 -2.25 -36.37 -10.87
N ASP A 21 -2.20 -35.17 -10.30
CA ASP A 21 -2.67 -34.94 -8.92
C ASP A 21 -4.20 -34.87 -8.78
N ASN A 22 -4.95 -34.97 -9.90
CA ASN A 22 -6.41 -34.94 -9.94
C ASN A 22 -6.97 -33.64 -9.32
N THR A 23 -6.41 -32.52 -9.74
CA THR A 23 -6.83 -31.17 -9.37
C THR A 23 -8.00 -30.69 -10.24
N LEU A 24 -8.42 -29.43 -10.08
CA LEU A 24 -9.42 -28.84 -10.97
C LEU A 24 -8.94 -28.77 -12.43
N ASP A 25 -7.65 -28.60 -12.71
CA ASP A 25 -7.11 -28.54 -14.09
C ASP A 25 -7.39 -29.84 -14.87
N ASP A 26 -7.18 -30.97 -14.20
CA ASP A 26 -7.42 -32.34 -14.70
C ASP A 26 -8.91 -32.60 -15.02
N ALA A 27 -9.83 -31.80 -14.47
CA ALA A 27 -11.28 -32.04 -14.52
C ALA A 27 -11.95 -31.72 -15.87
N ARG A 28 -11.17 -31.64 -16.97
CA ARG A 28 -11.59 -31.25 -18.34
C ARG A 28 -12.32 -29.90 -18.38
N LEU A 29 -11.77 -28.90 -17.69
CA LEU A 29 -12.38 -27.57 -17.56
C LEU A 29 -12.74 -26.91 -18.90
N ALA A 30 -11.90 -27.03 -19.93
CA ALA A 30 -12.17 -26.46 -21.25
C ALA A 30 -13.45 -27.02 -21.91
N THR A 31 -13.82 -28.27 -21.63
CA THR A 31 -15.08 -28.88 -22.11
C THR A 31 -16.28 -28.50 -21.25
N ARG A 32 -16.07 -28.28 -19.94
CA ARG A 32 -17.14 -27.97 -18.97
C ARG A 32 -17.50 -26.48 -18.92
N CYS A 33 -16.52 -25.62 -19.13
CA CYS A 33 -16.63 -24.16 -19.12
C CYS A 33 -15.89 -23.63 -20.37
N PRO A 34 -16.53 -23.67 -21.55
CA PRO A 34 -16.01 -22.98 -22.71
C PRO A 34 -15.99 -21.47 -22.45
N LEU A 35 -14.83 -20.87 -22.64
CA LEU A 35 -14.67 -19.41 -22.67
C LEU A 35 -14.92 -18.93 -24.10
N ASP A 36 -15.39 -17.69 -24.21
CA ASP A 36 -15.77 -17.02 -25.46
C ASP A 36 -14.73 -16.00 -25.92
N ASN A 37 -13.71 -15.74 -25.09
CA ASN A 37 -12.47 -15.08 -25.49
C ASN A 37 -11.88 -15.83 -26.71
N GLY A 38 -11.77 -15.14 -27.85
CA GLY A 38 -11.39 -15.72 -29.13
C GLY A 38 -12.54 -15.95 -30.13
N ARG A 39 -13.81 -16.06 -29.70
CA ARG A 39 -14.96 -16.34 -30.60
C ARG A 39 -15.39 -15.17 -31.48
N TYR A 40 -14.97 -13.95 -31.15
CA TYR A 40 -15.40 -12.71 -31.80
C TYR A 40 -14.22 -11.93 -32.42
N THR A 41 -13.12 -12.62 -32.73
CA THR A 41 -11.83 -12.09 -33.20
C THR A 41 -11.84 -11.48 -34.61
N ASN A 42 -13.02 -11.34 -35.24
CA ASN A 42 -13.21 -10.52 -36.43
C ASN A 42 -13.09 -9.03 -36.06
N ALA A 43 -11.85 -8.55 -35.96
CA ALA A 43 -11.48 -7.18 -35.57
C ALA A 43 -11.95 -6.09 -36.57
N SER A 44 -12.42 -6.49 -37.76
CA SER A 44 -12.89 -5.60 -38.84
C SER A 44 -14.27 -4.97 -38.61
N THR A 45 -14.81 -5.01 -37.39
CA THR A 45 -16.13 -4.44 -37.05
C THR A 45 -16.06 -3.77 -35.69
N SER A 46 -16.41 -2.49 -35.64
CA SER A 46 -16.53 -1.73 -34.38
C SER A 46 -17.77 -2.16 -33.57
N PRO A 47 -17.84 -1.82 -32.27
CA PRO A 47 -19.09 -1.90 -31.51
C PRO A 47 -20.19 -1.06 -32.16
N ARG A 48 -21.39 -1.64 -32.29
CA ARG A 48 -22.59 -0.92 -32.73
C ARG A 48 -23.38 -0.28 -31.57
N CYS A 49 -23.03 -0.63 -30.33
CA CYS A 49 -23.69 -0.17 -29.11
C CYS A 49 -22.61 0.14 -28.05
N SER A 50 -22.87 1.15 -27.21
CA SER A 50 -22.04 1.50 -26.05
C SER A 50 -22.21 0.52 -24.88
N ALA A 51 -21.40 0.68 -23.84
CA ALA A 51 -21.61 0.12 -22.51
C ALA A 51 -22.63 0.93 -21.66
N GLY A 52 -23.42 1.80 -22.29
CA GLY A 52 -24.34 2.71 -21.61
C GLY A 52 -23.59 3.79 -20.82
N GLN A 53 -24.03 4.07 -19.60
CA GLN A 53 -23.42 5.08 -18.72
C GLN A 53 -21.95 4.77 -18.36
N LEU A 54 -21.49 3.52 -18.49
CA LEU A 54 -20.09 3.16 -18.23
C LEU A 54 -19.11 3.76 -19.24
N ASP A 55 -19.55 4.10 -20.46
CA ASP A 55 -18.73 4.83 -21.44
C ASP A 55 -18.60 6.33 -21.14
N LEU A 56 -19.27 6.84 -20.09
CA LEU A 56 -19.09 8.21 -19.58
C LEU A 56 -17.96 8.32 -18.55
N LEU A 57 -17.42 7.19 -18.08
CA LEU A 57 -16.32 7.16 -17.12
C LEU A 57 -14.97 7.33 -17.84
N PRO A 58 -14.02 8.09 -17.25
CA PRO A 58 -12.61 8.03 -17.63
C PRO A 58 -12.10 6.59 -17.69
N ALA A 59 -11.20 6.30 -18.63
CA ALA A 59 -10.70 4.95 -18.87
C ALA A 59 -10.00 4.36 -17.63
N GLU A 60 -9.38 5.22 -16.83
CA GLU A 60 -8.69 4.92 -15.59
C GLU A 60 -9.67 4.40 -14.53
N LEU A 61 -10.76 5.13 -14.30
CA LEU A 61 -11.82 4.72 -13.37
C LEU A 61 -12.55 3.47 -13.85
N LEU A 62 -12.78 3.36 -15.16
CA LEU A 62 -13.41 2.19 -15.77
C LEU A 62 -12.53 0.93 -15.61
N ILE A 63 -11.21 1.04 -15.78
CA ILE A 63 -10.26 -0.05 -15.52
C ILE A 63 -10.22 -0.40 -14.02
N GLN A 64 -10.20 0.59 -13.12
CA GLN A 64 -10.25 0.33 -11.67
C GLN A 64 -11.53 -0.43 -11.27
N VAL A 65 -12.71 0.02 -11.74
CA VAL A 65 -13.99 -0.66 -11.51
C VAL A 65 -13.95 -2.11 -12.04
N LEU A 66 -13.44 -2.34 -13.25
CA LEU A 66 -13.35 -3.70 -13.82
C LEU A 66 -12.34 -4.59 -13.09
N LEU A 67 -11.30 -4.02 -12.48
CA LEU A 67 -10.34 -4.77 -11.65
C LEU A 67 -10.91 -5.19 -10.29
N SER A 68 -11.79 -4.38 -9.70
CA SER A 68 -12.42 -4.61 -8.38
C SER A 68 -13.69 -5.47 -8.43
N VAL A 69 -14.09 -5.98 -9.60
CA VAL A 69 -15.26 -6.87 -9.76
C VAL A 69 -14.86 -8.35 -9.72
N ASP A 70 -15.69 -9.20 -9.12
CA ASP A 70 -15.46 -10.65 -9.06
C ASP A 70 -15.35 -11.27 -10.47
N LEU A 71 -14.42 -12.21 -10.66
CA LEU A 71 -14.18 -12.83 -11.98
C LEU A 71 -15.45 -13.42 -12.63
N PRO A 72 -16.38 -14.05 -11.88
CA PRO A 72 -17.70 -14.41 -12.42
C PRO A 72 -18.50 -13.22 -12.98
N SER A 73 -18.66 -12.12 -12.25
CA SER A 73 -19.38 -10.93 -12.72
C SER A 73 -18.65 -10.19 -13.83
N LEU A 74 -17.32 -10.10 -13.78
CA LEU A 74 -16.50 -9.53 -14.85
C LEU A 74 -16.69 -10.32 -16.16
N THR A 75 -16.72 -11.66 -16.08
CA THR A 75 -16.98 -12.52 -17.25
C THR A 75 -18.45 -12.47 -17.70
N ARG A 76 -19.41 -12.20 -16.81
CA ARG A 76 -20.81 -11.90 -17.20
C ARG A 76 -20.89 -10.57 -17.94
N PHE A 77 -20.26 -9.51 -17.44
CA PHE A 77 -20.23 -8.18 -18.04
C PHE A 77 -19.58 -8.21 -19.44
N ARG A 78 -18.44 -8.89 -19.58
CA ARG A 78 -17.77 -9.16 -20.87
C ARG A 78 -18.71 -9.73 -21.95
N ARG A 79 -19.77 -10.43 -21.55
CA ARG A 79 -20.75 -11.08 -22.46
C ARG A 79 -22.00 -10.23 -22.77
N VAL A 80 -22.14 -9.04 -22.18
CA VAL A 80 -23.33 -8.17 -22.36
C VAL A 80 -23.42 -7.64 -23.79
N ASN A 81 -22.34 -7.05 -24.31
CA ASN A 81 -22.24 -6.61 -25.70
C ASN A 81 -20.76 -6.49 -26.14
N ARG A 82 -20.53 -6.12 -27.41
CA ARG A 82 -19.18 -6.01 -27.96
C ARG A 82 -18.31 -4.95 -27.27
N ARG A 83 -18.87 -3.82 -26.85
CA ARG A 83 -18.13 -2.78 -26.15
C ARG A 83 -17.71 -3.24 -24.76
N ALA A 84 -18.61 -3.88 -24.00
CA ALA A 84 -18.29 -4.49 -22.71
C ALA A 84 -17.22 -5.59 -22.83
N MET A 85 -17.22 -6.35 -23.94
CA MET A 85 -16.15 -7.30 -24.24
C MET A 85 -14.80 -6.61 -24.45
N GLU A 86 -14.75 -5.60 -25.32
CA GLU A 86 -13.51 -4.85 -25.63
C GLU A 86 -12.97 -4.12 -24.39
N LEU A 87 -13.84 -3.60 -23.52
CA LEU A 87 -13.44 -3.01 -22.24
C LEU A 87 -12.76 -4.03 -21.32
N VAL A 88 -13.35 -5.21 -21.11
CA VAL A 88 -12.74 -6.25 -20.25
C VAL A 88 -11.47 -6.84 -20.85
N ASP A 89 -11.45 -7.07 -22.17
CA ASP A 89 -10.24 -7.55 -22.86
C ASP A 89 -9.12 -6.49 -22.89
N SER A 90 -9.42 -5.19 -22.69
CA SER A 90 -8.41 -4.13 -22.58
C SER A 90 -7.69 -4.07 -21.23
N VAL A 91 -8.21 -4.73 -20.19
CA VAL A 91 -7.59 -4.76 -18.85
C VAL A 91 -6.35 -5.66 -18.88
N PRO A 92 -5.11 -5.12 -18.73
CA PRO A 92 -3.88 -5.89 -18.96
C PRO A 92 -3.73 -7.11 -18.04
N GLN A 93 -4.21 -7.01 -16.81
CA GLN A 93 -4.22 -8.08 -15.83
C GLN A 93 -5.11 -9.26 -16.28
N TYR A 94 -6.28 -8.95 -16.86
CA TYR A 94 -7.22 -9.96 -17.35
C TYR A 94 -6.69 -10.64 -18.62
N ASP A 95 -6.15 -9.87 -19.59
CA ASP A 95 -5.50 -10.45 -20.77
C ASP A 95 -4.33 -11.37 -20.39
N ALA A 96 -3.42 -10.93 -19.51
CA ALA A 96 -2.30 -11.75 -19.07
C ALA A 96 -2.73 -13.11 -18.48
N ILE A 97 -3.78 -13.12 -17.64
CA ILE A 97 -4.35 -14.35 -17.08
C ILE A 97 -4.98 -15.22 -18.18
N MET A 98 -5.75 -14.61 -19.09
CA MET A 98 -6.43 -15.30 -20.19
C MET A 98 -5.46 -15.88 -21.24
N LYS A 99 -4.35 -15.20 -21.48
CA LYS A 99 -3.26 -15.58 -22.38
C LYS A 99 -2.44 -16.75 -21.84
N HIS A 100 -2.08 -16.71 -20.55
CA HIS A 100 -1.12 -17.67 -19.97
C HIS A 100 -1.73 -18.79 -19.14
N CYS A 101 -2.89 -18.58 -18.50
CA CYS A 101 -3.49 -19.56 -17.59
C CYS A 101 -5.05 -19.56 -17.57
N PRO A 102 -5.72 -19.61 -18.74
CA PRO A 102 -7.19 -19.49 -18.84
C PRO A 102 -7.98 -20.61 -18.13
N ASN A 103 -7.34 -21.74 -17.79
CA ASN A 103 -8.00 -22.77 -16.98
C ASN A 103 -8.28 -22.32 -15.54
N ILE A 104 -7.56 -21.32 -15.01
CA ILE A 104 -7.83 -20.74 -13.69
C ILE A 104 -9.18 -20.00 -13.72
N ILE A 105 -9.43 -19.17 -14.74
CA ILE A 105 -10.73 -18.54 -14.97
C ILE A 105 -11.84 -19.60 -15.15
N ARG A 106 -11.58 -20.65 -15.94
CA ARG A 106 -12.55 -21.76 -16.10
C ARG A 106 -12.86 -22.47 -14.78
N ALA A 107 -11.88 -22.65 -13.91
CA ALA A 107 -12.08 -23.25 -12.59
C ALA A 107 -12.95 -22.35 -11.71
N ILE A 108 -12.57 -21.07 -11.56
CA ILE A 108 -13.29 -20.04 -10.80
C ILE A 108 -14.77 -19.98 -11.21
N LEU A 109 -15.05 -19.88 -12.52
CA LEU A 109 -16.41 -19.88 -13.07
C LEU A 109 -17.15 -21.20 -12.84
N SER A 110 -16.45 -22.33 -12.93
CA SER A 110 -17.05 -23.66 -12.76
C SER A 110 -17.42 -23.97 -11.32
N ILE A 111 -16.63 -23.48 -10.36
CA ILE A 111 -16.83 -23.68 -8.91
C ILE A 111 -17.57 -22.52 -8.23
N GLN A 112 -17.82 -21.41 -8.94
CA GLN A 112 -18.39 -20.19 -8.38
C GLN A 112 -17.56 -19.67 -7.20
N ALA A 113 -16.28 -19.38 -7.46
CA ALA A 113 -15.44 -18.61 -6.54
C ALA A 113 -15.64 -17.11 -6.81
N ASP A 114 -16.09 -16.38 -5.79
CA ASP A 114 -16.47 -14.97 -5.84
C ASP A 114 -15.86 -14.13 -4.69
N ALA A 115 -15.15 -14.76 -3.75
CA ALA A 115 -14.50 -14.12 -2.60
C ALA A 115 -13.23 -13.29 -2.92
N PHE A 116 -12.92 -13.07 -4.21
CA PHE A 116 -11.77 -12.28 -4.65
C PHE A 116 -11.95 -11.78 -6.11
N ASP A 117 -11.29 -10.67 -6.41
CA ASP A 117 -11.38 -9.95 -7.68
C ASP A 117 -10.20 -10.24 -8.65
N CYS A 118 -10.21 -9.55 -9.80
CA CYS A 118 -9.20 -9.72 -10.84
C CYS A 118 -7.82 -9.17 -10.44
N HIS A 119 -7.77 -8.12 -9.61
CA HIS A 119 -6.52 -7.59 -9.08
C HIS A 119 -5.85 -8.59 -8.12
N VAL A 120 -6.59 -9.10 -7.12
CA VAL A 120 -6.08 -10.08 -6.14
C VAL A 120 -5.56 -11.33 -6.84
N LEU A 121 -6.28 -11.82 -7.85
CA LEU A 121 -5.83 -12.96 -8.66
C LEU A 121 -4.53 -12.66 -9.42
N TYR A 122 -4.43 -11.52 -10.10
CA TYR A 122 -3.24 -11.13 -10.85
C TYR A 122 -2.03 -10.88 -9.94
N THR A 123 -2.22 -10.17 -8.84
CA THR A 123 -1.18 -9.90 -7.84
C THR A 123 -0.67 -11.20 -7.20
N THR A 124 -1.57 -12.15 -6.89
CA THR A 124 -1.15 -13.48 -6.42
C THR A 124 -0.37 -14.25 -7.49
N LEU A 125 -0.84 -14.22 -8.74
CA LEU A 125 -0.15 -14.83 -9.87
C LEU A 125 1.23 -14.21 -10.12
N SER A 126 1.41 -12.93 -9.78
CA SER A 126 2.67 -12.18 -9.81
C SER A 126 3.61 -12.46 -8.63
N THR A 127 3.34 -13.47 -7.80
CA THR A 127 4.28 -14.01 -6.79
C THR A 127 4.81 -15.38 -7.19
N THR A 128 5.99 -15.79 -6.70
CA THR A 128 6.51 -17.17 -6.82
C THR A 128 6.26 -18.02 -5.57
N ARG A 129 6.02 -17.38 -4.43
CA ARG A 129 6.15 -17.97 -3.09
C ARG A 129 4.84 -18.59 -2.60
N CYS A 130 4.90 -19.83 -2.13
CA CYS A 130 3.87 -20.43 -1.28
C CYS A 130 3.70 -19.54 -0.03
N SER A 131 2.50 -19.00 0.20
CA SER A 131 2.18 -18.07 1.29
C SER A 131 2.70 -18.57 2.65
N THR A 132 2.51 -19.87 2.91
CA THR A 132 2.74 -20.57 4.18
C THR A 132 4.17 -21.04 4.43
N CYS A 133 4.92 -21.47 3.40
CA CYS A 133 6.25 -22.07 3.60
C CYS A 133 7.35 -21.54 2.68
N LYS A 134 7.07 -20.50 1.89
CA LYS A 134 7.99 -19.74 1.02
C LYS A 134 8.78 -20.54 -0.04
N ARG A 135 8.59 -21.86 -0.13
CA ARG A 135 8.93 -22.67 -1.33
C ARG A 135 8.17 -22.14 -2.56
N PHE A 136 8.60 -22.52 -3.76
CA PHE A 136 7.80 -22.27 -4.97
C PHE A 136 6.37 -22.80 -4.78
N GLY A 137 5.37 -21.95 -5.04
CA GLY A 137 3.96 -22.30 -4.89
C GLY A 137 3.33 -22.58 -6.25
N ASP A 138 3.35 -23.85 -6.65
CA ASP A 138 2.89 -24.32 -7.96
C ASP A 138 1.35 -24.43 -8.12
N TYR A 139 0.59 -24.06 -7.08
CA TYR A 139 -0.87 -24.13 -7.03
C TYR A 139 -1.51 -22.86 -6.46
N LEU A 140 -2.78 -22.62 -6.82
CA LEU A 140 -3.71 -21.72 -6.12
C LEU A 140 -4.78 -22.51 -5.38
N TYR A 141 -5.10 -22.07 -4.15
CA TYR A 141 -6.29 -22.46 -3.40
C TYR A 141 -7.41 -21.45 -3.71
N LEU A 142 -8.47 -21.91 -4.37
CA LEU A 142 -9.47 -21.06 -5.03
C LEU A 142 -10.65 -20.63 -4.14
N ILE A 143 -10.56 -20.79 -2.81
CA ILE A 143 -11.59 -20.26 -1.90
C ILE A 143 -11.24 -18.85 -1.41
N ASP A 144 -9.94 -18.53 -1.31
CA ASP A 144 -9.42 -17.23 -0.86
C ASP A 144 -8.20 -16.73 -1.68
N CYS A 145 -7.99 -17.33 -2.85
CA CYS A 145 -6.91 -17.02 -3.79
C CYS A 145 -5.47 -17.10 -3.23
N ARG A 146 -5.17 -17.96 -2.26
CA ARG A 146 -3.79 -18.13 -1.78
C ARG A 146 -2.93 -19.02 -2.68
N ARG A 147 -1.73 -18.54 -3.04
CA ARG A 147 -0.67 -19.37 -3.64
C ARG A 147 -0.10 -20.35 -2.61
N VAL A 148 -0.01 -21.62 -2.99
CA VAL A 148 0.36 -22.74 -2.13
C VAL A 148 1.20 -23.77 -2.89
N CYS A 149 2.07 -24.51 -2.21
CA CYS A 149 2.81 -25.64 -2.81
C CYS A 149 2.16 -26.98 -2.45
N TYR A 150 2.45 -28.03 -3.22
CA TYR A 150 1.91 -29.39 -3.00
C TYR A 150 1.90 -29.83 -1.52
N PHE A 151 3.03 -29.67 -0.82
CA PHE A 151 3.19 -30.13 0.57
C PHE A 151 2.33 -29.37 1.58
N CYS A 152 2.04 -28.10 1.32
CA CYS A 152 1.18 -27.31 2.20
C CYS A 152 -0.29 -27.69 2.01
N PHE A 153 -0.81 -27.67 0.78
CA PHE A 153 -2.23 -27.93 0.57
C PHE A 153 -2.63 -29.38 0.91
N THR A 154 -1.71 -30.34 0.75
CA THR A 154 -1.98 -31.76 1.05
C THR A 154 -1.81 -32.16 2.52
N ARG A 155 -1.05 -31.42 3.34
CA ARG A 155 -0.70 -31.85 4.72
C ARG A 155 -1.20 -30.93 5.82
N ARG A 156 -1.49 -29.66 5.53
CA ARG A 156 -1.82 -28.68 6.58
C ARG A 156 -3.33 -28.56 6.86
N PRO A 157 -3.74 -28.26 8.11
CA PRO A 157 -5.15 -28.04 8.44
C PRO A 157 -5.82 -26.92 7.65
N GLU A 158 -5.16 -25.76 7.46
CA GLU A 158 -5.80 -24.58 6.86
C GLU A 158 -6.36 -24.83 5.45
N TYR A 159 -5.69 -25.66 4.64
CA TYR A 159 -6.12 -26.03 3.29
C TYR A 159 -7.06 -27.26 3.25
N PHE A 160 -7.79 -27.54 4.33
CA PHE A 160 -8.79 -28.61 4.40
C PHE A 160 -10.21 -28.01 4.40
N PRO A 161 -10.80 -27.76 3.22
CA PRO A 161 -12.08 -27.07 3.11
C PRO A 161 -13.22 -27.89 3.70
N LEU A 162 -14.17 -27.21 4.34
CA LEU A 162 -15.24 -27.83 5.12
C LEU A 162 -16.52 -27.95 4.31
N THR A 163 -17.03 -29.17 4.15
CA THR A 163 -18.42 -29.36 3.70
C THR A 163 -19.41 -28.62 4.59
N ILE A 164 -20.53 -28.14 4.05
CA ILE A 164 -21.59 -27.43 4.80
C ILE A 164 -22.00 -28.12 6.13
N GLY A 165 -21.97 -29.46 6.18
CA GLY A 165 -22.24 -30.24 7.39
C GLY A 165 -21.19 -30.02 8.50
N ARG A 166 -19.90 -30.16 8.16
CA ARG A 166 -18.78 -29.91 9.09
C ARG A 166 -18.66 -28.42 9.45
N ALA A 167 -18.85 -27.52 8.48
CA ALA A 167 -18.82 -26.09 8.75
C ALA A 167 -19.90 -25.67 9.76
N SER A 168 -21.13 -26.19 9.61
CA SER A 168 -22.25 -25.89 10.51
C SER A 168 -22.11 -26.47 11.93
N SER A 169 -21.18 -27.41 12.15
CA SER A 169 -20.89 -27.97 13.49
C SER A 169 -19.74 -27.27 14.21
N PHE A 170 -18.88 -26.53 13.50
CA PHE A 170 -17.78 -25.77 14.10
C PHE A 170 -18.02 -24.25 14.12
N PHE A 171 -18.98 -23.74 13.35
CA PHE A 171 -19.28 -22.31 13.29
C PHE A 171 -20.01 -21.80 14.56
N THR A 172 -19.25 -21.16 15.44
CA THR A 172 -19.77 -20.43 16.61
C THR A 172 -19.88 -18.94 16.28
N PRO A 173 -21.07 -18.32 16.34
CA PRO A 173 -21.21 -16.88 16.06
C PRO A 173 -20.55 -16.04 17.16
N LYS A 174 -19.87 -14.95 16.77
CA LYS A 174 -19.39 -13.92 17.71
C LYS A 174 -20.57 -13.04 18.14
N GLY A 175 -21.03 -13.19 19.38
CA GLY A 175 -22.14 -12.42 19.96
C GLY A 175 -22.55 -12.96 21.33
N THR A 176 -23.24 -12.15 22.14
CA THR A 176 -23.70 -12.50 23.49
C THR A 176 -24.78 -13.59 23.49
N GLN A 177 -24.91 -14.32 24.61
CA GLN A 177 -25.81 -15.48 24.76
C GLN A 177 -27.32 -15.11 24.88
N GLN A 178 -27.80 -14.07 24.19
CA GLN A 178 -29.18 -13.59 24.30
C GLN A 178 -29.87 -13.40 22.94
N GLN A 179 -30.04 -14.51 22.20
CA GLN A 179 -31.31 -14.84 21.52
C GLN A 179 -31.29 -16.28 20.98
N ARG A 180 -32.06 -17.18 21.61
CA ARG A 180 -32.36 -18.52 21.07
C ARG A 180 -33.50 -18.43 20.04
N SER A 181 -33.25 -17.76 18.91
CA SER A 181 -34.16 -17.80 17.77
C SER A 181 -34.15 -19.19 17.11
N ALA A 182 -35.24 -19.56 16.42
CA ALA A 182 -35.44 -20.89 15.81
C ALA A 182 -34.55 -21.18 14.57
N ILE A 183 -33.44 -20.47 14.43
CA ILE A 183 -32.56 -20.48 13.26
C ILE A 183 -31.48 -21.55 13.42
N THR A 184 -31.45 -22.54 12.53
CA THR A 184 -30.48 -23.64 12.53
C THR A 184 -29.05 -23.16 12.24
N SER A 185 -28.03 -23.90 12.69
CA SER A 185 -26.62 -23.55 12.44
C SER A 185 -26.30 -23.41 10.94
N ARG A 186 -26.98 -24.18 10.07
CA ARG A 186 -26.87 -24.05 8.60
C ARG A 186 -27.37 -22.71 8.06
N GLN A 187 -28.44 -22.17 8.64
CA GLN A 187 -28.96 -20.85 8.27
C GLN A 187 -28.04 -19.74 8.79
N ARG A 188 -27.48 -19.87 10.00
CA ARG A 188 -26.49 -18.91 10.55
C ARG A 188 -25.20 -18.88 9.72
N LEU A 189 -24.68 -20.05 9.33
CA LEU A 189 -23.50 -20.17 8.46
C LEU A 189 -23.73 -19.50 7.09
N ARG A 190 -24.94 -19.61 6.53
CA ARG A 190 -25.32 -18.92 5.28
C ARG A 190 -25.42 -17.40 5.46
N ALA A 191 -26.02 -16.95 6.56
CA ALA A 191 -26.14 -15.53 6.87
C ALA A 191 -24.78 -14.85 7.14
N ALA A 192 -23.76 -15.61 7.56
CA ALA A 192 -22.40 -15.12 7.79
C ALA A 192 -21.57 -14.91 6.51
N ASN A 193 -22.09 -15.28 5.33
CA ASN A 193 -21.48 -15.08 4.01
C ASN A 193 -19.97 -15.42 3.91
N LEU A 194 -19.55 -16.53 4.53
CA LEU A 194 -18.14 -16.93 4.58
C LEU A 194 -17.64 -17.43 3.20
N PRO A 195 -16.36 -17.18 2.84
CA PRO A 195 -15.75 -17.68 1.61
C PRO A 195 -16.00 -19.18 1.38
N SER A 196 -16.59 -19.51 0.23
CA SER A 196 -16.95 -20.88 -0.12
C SER A 196 -17.12 -21.09 -1.62
N VAL A 197 -17.02 -22.34 -2.07
CA VAL A 197 -17.14 -22.74 -3.49
C VAL A 197 -17.98 -24.00 -3.66
N LEU A 198 -18.54 -24.21 -4.85
CA LEU A 198 -19.18 -25.46 -5.28
C LEU A 198 -18.17 -26.41 -5.94
N SER A 199 -17.90 -27.55 -5.33
CA SER A 199 -17.08 -28.58 -5.98
C SER A 199 -17.66 -29.05 -7.32
N LEU A 200 -16.80 -29.41 -8.26
CA LEU A 200 -17.17 -30.07 -9.51
C LEU A 200 -17.32 -31.59 -9.32
N PRO A 201 -18.22 -32.28 -10.04
CA PRO A 201 -18.26 -33.74 -10.04
C PRO A 201 -17.00 -34.33 -10.72
N GLY A 202 -16.42 -35.39 -10.17
CA GLY A 202 -15.16 -35.96 -10.66
C GLY A 202 -14.39 -36.80 -9.64
N ARG A 203 -13.21 -37.31 -10.03
CA ARG A 203 -12.25 -37.94 -9.12
C ARG A 203 -11.19 -36.90 -8.76
N TYR A 204 -10.83 -36.83 -7.49
CA TYR A 204 -10.00 -35.76 -6.92
C TYR A 204 -8.94 -36.31 -5.95
N CYS A 205 -8.33 -37.44 -6.29
CA CYS A 205 -7.34 -38.13 -5.45
C CYS A 205 -6.60 -39.21 -6.25
N THR A 206 -5.27 -39.27 -6.12
CA THR A 206 -4.47 -40.45 -6.47
C THR A 206 -4.49 -41.48 -5.34
N SER A 207 -5.01 -42.68 -5.60
CA SER A 207 -4.63 -43.85 -4.81
C SER A 207 -3.23 -44.30 -5.25
N TRP A 208 -2.29 -44.39 -4.29
CA TRP A 208 -0.94 -44.92 -4.51
C TRP A 208 -0.89 -46.46 -4.49
N ALA A 209 -2.04 -47.14 -4.45
CA ALA A 209 -2.17 -48.59 -4.24
C ALA A 209 -3.03 -49.30 -5.31
N GLY A 210 -3.15 -48.73 -6.51
CA GLY A 210 -3.87 -49.34 -7.65
C GLY A 210 -5.41 -49.27 -7.61
N GLU A 211 -6.00 -49.04 -6.44
CA GLU A 211 -7.46 -48.86 -6.32
C GLU A 211 -7.95 -47.57 -7.00
N ARG A 212 -9.18 -47.56 -7.52
CA ARG A 212 -9.75 -46.41 -8.23
C ARG A 212 -10.19 -45.31 -7.25
N GLY A 213 -9.58 -44.13 -7.33
CA GLY A 213 -9.86 -43.00 -6.43
C GLY A 213 -11.33 -42.55 -6.40
N ASN A 214 -11.76 -42.08 -5.23
CA ASN A 214 -13.16 -41.74 -4.92
C ASN A 214 -13.77 -40.74 -5.92
N LEU A 215 -14.92 -41.11 -6.49
CA LEU A 215 -15.70 -40.30 -7.43
C LEU A 215 -16.76 -39.48 -6.66
N ALA A 216 -16.60 -38.17 -6.61
CA ALA A 216 -17.65 -37.26 -6.16
C ALA A 216 -18.72 -37.14 -7.27
N GLN A 217 -19.86 -37.80 -7.08
CA GLN A 217 -20.98 -37.81 -8.04
C GLN A 217 -21.87 -36.56 -7.96
N LYS A 218 -21.84 -35.82 -6.84
CA LYS A 218 -22.65 -34.61 -6.60
C LYS A 218 -21.74 -33.43 -6.25
N ARG A 219 -22.14 -32.22 -6.64
CA ARG A 219 -21.50 -30.97 -6.18
C ARG A 219 -21.66 -30.83 -4.66
N LEU A 220 -20.65 -30.28 -3.99
CA LEU A 220 -20.63 -30.00 -2.56
C LEU A 220 -20.31 -28.52 -2.32
N GLN A 221 -21.00 -27.85 -1.40
CA GLN A 221 -20.51 -26.55 -0.89
C GLN A 221 -19.33 -26.80 0.04
N LEU A 222 -18.21 -26.17 -0.26
CA LEU A 222 -16.93 -26.23 0.45
C LEU A 222 -16.60 -24.84 0.97
N PHE A 223 -16.60 -24.67 2.29
CA PHE A 223 -16.22 -23.41 2.98
C PHE A 223 -14.74 -23.44 3.32
N ASP A 224 -14.09 -22.27 3.39
CA ASP A 224 -12.73 -22.21 3.94
C ASP A 224 -12.69 -22.64 5.42
N ARG A 225 -11.59 -23.27 5.85
CA ARG A 225 -11.44 -23.73 7.25
C ARG A 225 -11.13 -22.58 8.20
N GLN A 226 -10.30 -21.61 7.82
CA GLN A 226 -9.87 -20.51 8.68
C GLN A 226 -11.00 -19.49 8.88
N ALA A 227 -11.81 -19.26 7.84
CA ALA A 227 -13.03 -18.45 7.96
C ALA A 227 -14.06 -19.05 8.94
N VAL A 228 -14.08 -20.37 9.13
CA VAL A 228 -15.04 -21.08 10.01
C VAL A 228 -14.47 -21.39 11.39
N ILE A 229 -13.18 -21.71 11.49
CA ILE A 229 -12.53 -22.24 12.69
C ILE A 229 -11.32 -21.39 13.07
N GLN A 230 -11.40 -20.74 14.23
CA GLN A 230 -10.36 -19.86 14.76
C GLN A 230 -9.18 -20.65 15.37
N ASP A 231 -9.45 -21.76 16.09
CA ASP A 231 -8.39 -22.71 16.51
C ASP A 231 -8.23 -23.84 15.48
N LEU A 232 -7.16 -23.76 14.70
CA LEU A 232 -6.85 -24.72 13.65
C LEU A 232 -6.17 -26.01 14.15
N ALA A 233 -5.70 -26.04 15.41
CA ALA A 233 -5.11 -27.23 16.03
C ALA A 233 -6.17 -28.18 16.62
N GLY A 234 -7.39 -27.70 16.82
CA GLY A 234 -8.50 -28.44 17.42
C GLY A 234 -9.15 -29.54 16.55
N SER A 235 -10.25 -30.08 17.08
CA SER A 235 -10.93 -31.26 16.55
C SER A 235 -11.48 -31.14 15.12
N GLY A 236 -11.86 -32.27 14.52
CA GLY A 236 -12.47 -32.33 13.18
C GLY A 236 -11.52 -32.59 12.01
N LEU A 237 -10.23 -32.82 12.28
CA LEU A 237 -9.29 -33.37 11.29
C LEU A 237 -9.56 -34.89 11.06
N PRO A 238 -9.41 -35.40 9.83
CA PRO A 238 -9.56 -36.83 9.54
C PRO A 238 -8.49 -37.69 10.25
N LYS A 239 -8.87 -38.86 10.80
CA LYS A 239 -7.93 -39.79 11.45
C LYS A 239 -6.87 -40.41 10.49
N MET A 240 -6.98 -40.22 9.18
CA MET A 240 -6.04 -40.73 8.18
C MET A 240 -5.71 -39.70 7.09
N ASP A 241 -4.94 -38.66 7.45
CA ASP A 241 -4.39 -37.69 6.48
C ASP A 241 -2.87 -37.82 6.32
N LYS A 242 -2.37 -39.03 6.03
CA LYS A 242 -0.92 -39.28 5.83
C LYS A 242 -0.46 -39.19 4.36
N THR A 243 -1.36 -39.30 3.37
CA THR A 243 -1.12 -38.91 1.97
C THR A 243 -2.43 -38.96 1.16
N THR A 244 -3.01 -37.80 0.87
CA THR A 244 -3.98 -37.54 -0.23
C THR A 244 -5.35 -38.25 -0.24
N ARG A 245 -5.66 -39.19 0.67
CA ARG A 245 -6.93 -39.98 0.65
C ARG A 245 -8.23 -39.16 0.79
N GLU A 246 -8.15 -37.88 1.16
CA GLU A 246 -9.30 -36.97 1.30
C GLU A 246 -9.47 -36.09 0.03
N PRO A 247 -10.48 -36.35 -0.82
CA PRO A 247 -10.60 -35.67 -2.11
C PRO A 247 -11.07 -34.21 -2.01
N GLN A 248 -11.50 -33.77 -0.82
CA GLN A 248 -11.99 -32.40 -0.58
C GLN A 248 -10.89 -31.34 -0.80
N ARG A 249 -9.63 -31.65 -0.48
CA ARG A 249 -8.47 -30.76 -0.68
C ARG A 249 -8.27 -30.39 -2.16
N PHE A 250 -8.42 -31.36 -3.06
CA PHE A 250 -8.15 -31.20 -4.50
C PHE A 250 -9.32 -30.57 -5.28
N MET A 251 -10.53 -30.55 -4.70
CA MET A 251 -11.72 -29.90 -5.30
C MET A 251 -11.68 -28.37 -5.30
N ALA A 252 -10.72 -27.77 -4.58
CA ALA A 252 -10.55 -26.31 -4.45
C ALA A 252 -9.13 -25.85 -4.84
N ILE A 253 -8.38 -26.67 -5.56
CA ILE A 253 -6.97 -26.44 -5.93
C ILE A 253 -6.82 -26.51 -7.45
N ILE A 254 -6.02 -25.60 -8.01
CA ILE A 254 -5.58 -25.64 -9.41
C ILE A 254 -4.09 -25.33 -9.53
N THR A 255 -3.44 -25.88 -10.55
CA THR A 255 -2.07 -25.53 -10.99
C THR A 255 -2.00 -24.06 -11.42
N ALA A 256 -0.90 -23.37 -11.11
CA ALA A 256 -0.76 -21.95 -11.45
C ALA A 256 0.69 -21.54 -11.80
N PRO A 257 0.91 -20.75 -12.86
CA PRO A 257 2.22 -20.19 -13.17
C PRO A 257 2.57 -19.05 -12.23
N TYR A 258 3.82 -18.62 -12.25
CA TYR A 258 4.26 -17.28 -11.87
C TYR A 258 4.20 -16.38 -13.11
N LEU A 259 3.46 -15.27 -13.05
CA LEU A 259 3.44 -14.24 -14.10
C LEU A 259 4.52 -13.20 -13.82
N PHE A 260 5.26 -12.80 -14.86
CA PHE A 260 6.33 -11.81 -14.76
C PHE A 260 6.38 -10.94 -16.03
N ASP A 261 7.29 -9.94 -16.03
CA ASP A 261 7.42 -8.98 -17.13
C ASP A 261 6.07 -8.28 -17.43
N SER A 262 5.45 -7.73 -16.37
CA SER A 262 4.10 -7.14 -16.40
C SER A 262 3.03 -8.04 -17.04
N GLY A 263 3.09 -9.35 -16.75
CA GLY A 263 2.14 -10.35 -17.27
C GLY A 263 2.42 -10.77 -18.73
N ARG A 264 3.46 -10.23 -19.37
CA ARG A 264 3.82 -10.61 -20.74
C ARG A 264 4.35 -12.03 -20.82
N GLN A 265 4.94 -12.56 -19.75
CA GLN A 265 5.57 -13.88 -19.66
C GLN A 265 5.09 -14.68 -18.44
N ALA A 266 5.28 -16.01 -18.47
CA ALA A 266 4.83 -16.94 -17.44
C ALA A 266 5.81 -18.11 -17.22
N ASP A 267 6.30 -18.30 -16.00
CA ASP A 267 7.07 -19.48 -15.60
C ASP A 267 6.18 -20.46 -14.82
N TRP A 268 6.03 -21.68 -15.32
CA TRP A 268 5.31 -22.74 -14.61
C TRP A 268 6.19 -23.48 -13.60
N GLY A 269 7.48 -23.17 -13.55
CA GLY A 269 8.50 -23.85 -12.75
C GLY A 269 8.94 -25.19 -13.34
N CYS A 270 10.06 -25.70 -12.84
CA CYS A 270 10.68 -26.95 -13.24
C CYS A 270 11.02 -27.83 -12.02
N PHE A 271 11.29 -29.11 -12.28
CA PHE A 271 11.73 -30.10 -11.31
C PHE A 271 13.18 -30.50 -11.58
N CYS A 272 13.99 -30.70 -10.54
CA CYS A 272 15.36 -31.20 -10.65
C CYS A 272 15.37 -32.68 -11.04
N LEU A 273 16.13 -33.08 -12.08
CA LEU A 273 16.25 -34.50 -12.46
C LEU A 273 16.94 -35.35 -11.38
N GLY A 274 17.89 -34.78 -10.62
CA GLY A 274 18.53 -35.46 -9.49
C GLY A 274 17.56 -35.81 -8.35
N CYS A 275 16.50 -35.03 -8.18
CA CYS A 275 15.44 -35.26 -7.19
C CYS A 275 14.38 -36.29 -7.61
N LYS A 276 14.42 -36.78 -8.86
CA LYS A 276 13.32 -37.55 -9.48
C LYS A 276 12.98 -38.87 -8.77
N GLU A 277 13.96 -39.49 -8.11
CA GLU A 277 13.77 -40.78 -7.41
C GLU A 277 13.70 -40.63 -5.88
N GLU A 278 14.06 -39.46 -5.33
CA GLU A 278 14.11 -39.14 -3.91
C GLU A 278 12.72 -38.78 -3.36
N LYS A 279 12.32 -39.39 -2.24
CA LYS A 279 10.93 -39.41 -1.71
C LYS A 279 10.81 -39.07 -0.23
N GLU A 280 11.90 -39.12 0.52
CA GLU A 280 11.90 -38.98 1.99
C GLU A 280 12.54 -37.66 2.42
N GLU A 281 13.60 -37.23 1.72
CA GLU A 281 14.33 -36.03 2.11
C GLU A 281 13.56 -34.73 1.82
N LYS A 282 13.19 -34.01 2.87
CA LYS A 282 12.43 -32.74 2.82
C LYS A 282 13.02 -31.66 1.91
N ALA A 283 14.32 -31.73 1.55
CA ALA A 283 15.03 -30.76 0.71
C ALA A 283 15.29 -31.23 -0.73
N ARG A 284 15.26 -32.55 -1.01
CA ARG A 284 15.53 -33.16 -2.32
C ARG A 284 14.37 -34.00 -2.89
N HIS A 285 13.20 -34.00 -2.25
CA HIS A 285 12.01 -34.77 -2.65
C HIS A 285 11.48 -34.40 -4.06
N PHE A 286 11.15 -35.40 -4.90
CA PHE A 286 10.72 -35.24 -6.30
C PHE A 286 9.68 -34.13 -6.56
N ARG A 287 8.60 -34.06 -5.79
CA ARG A 287 7.56 -33.01 -5.86
C ARG A 287 7.98 -31.57 -5.51
N ILE A 288 9.25 -31.27 -5.25
CA ILE A 288 9.68 -29.87 -5.08
C ILE A 288 9.91 -29.27 -6.48
N LYS A 289 9.20 -28.18 -6.75
CA LYS A 289 9.34 -27.36 -7.96
C LYS A 289 10.15 -26.10 -7.67
N TYR A 290 10.77 -25.54 -8.69
CA TYR A 290 11.71 -24.42 -8.61
C TYR A 290 11.53 -23.50 -9.83
N THR A 291 11.79 -22.20 -9.70
CA THR A 291 12.05 -21.34 -10.89
C THR A 291 13.35 -21.76 -11.60
N ARG A 292 13.56 -21.32 -12.85
CA ARG A 292 14.85 -21.54 -13.56
C ARG A 292 16.08 -21.01 -12.80
N LYS A 293 15.94 -19.97 -11.97
CA LYS A 293 17.02 -19.49 -11.09
C LYS A 293 17.28 -20.45 -9.92
N GLU A 294 16.24 -20.74 -9.13
CA GLU A 294 16.36 -21.54 -7.91
C GLU A 294 16.82 -22.99 -8.17
N VAL A 295 16.49 -23.57 -9.33
CA VAL A 295 16.93 -24.93 -9.68
C VAL A 295 18.46 -24.99 -9.90
N SER A 296 19.04 -23.88 -10.38
CA SER A 296 20.50 -23.74 -10.57
C SER A 296 21.21 -23.70 -9.22
N GLU A 297 20.71 -22.88 -8.30
CA GLU A 297 21.18 -22.77 -6.90
C GLU A 297 21.05 -24.11 -6.16
N HIS A 298 19.94 -24.82 -6.38
CA HIS A 298 19.70 -26.15 -5.83
C HIS A 298 20.72 -27.19 -6.35
N ILE A 299 20.98 -27.24 -7.67
CA ILE A 299 21.97 -28.15 -8.25
C ILE A 299 23.39 -27.82 -7.74
N MET A 300 23.76 -26.54 -7.65
CA MET A 300 25.03 -26.13 -7.04
C MET A 300 25.16 -26.58 -5.58
N ARG A 301 24.08 -26.51 -4.80
CA ARG A 301 24.08 -26.88 -3.37
C ARG A 301 24.14 -28.40 -3.12
N PHE A 302 23.57 -29.22 -4.00
CA PHE A 302 23.42 -30.67 -3.77
C PHE A 302 24.24 -31.57 -4.71
N GLY A 303 25.01 -30.98 -5.64
CA GLY A 303 25.92 -31.68 -6.55
C GLY A 303 25.35 -31.91 -7.95
N GLN A 304 26.24 -32.24 -8.89
CA GLN A 304 25.88 -32.45 -10.29
C GLN A 304 24.87 -33.60 -10.47
N VAL A 305 23.89 -33.38 -11.36
CA VAL A 305 22.94 -34.41 -11.77
C VAL A 305 23.64 -35.42 -12.68
N LEU A 306 24.07 -36.54 -12.13
CA LEU A 306 24.65 -37.65 -12.89
C LEU A 306 23.58 -38.34 -13.74
N LEU A 307 23.52 -38.01 -15.04
CA LEU A 307 22.69 -38.69 -16.02
C LEU A 307 23.17 -40.15 -16.21
N ARG A 308 22.56 -41.08 -15.47
CA ARG A 308 22.73 -42.52 -15.71
C ARG A 308 22.18 -42.90 -17.08
N HIS A 309 23.06 -42.97 -18.08
CA HIS A 309 22.73 -43.52 -19.39
C HIS A 309 22.10 -44.91 -19.25
N ARG A 310 20.86 -45.05 -19.73
CA ARG A 310 20.48 -46.30 -20.40
C ARG A 310 21.02 -46.23 -21.83
N SER A 311 21.50 -47.36 -22.33
CA SER A 311 22.27 -47.44 -23.57
C SER A 311 21.42 -47.24 -24.82
N THR A 312 21.88 -46.39 -25.75
CA THR A 312 22.23 -46.83 -27.12
C THR A 312 22.87 -45.69 -27.93
N PHE A 313 23.97 -46.04 -28.61
CA PHE A 313 24.69 -45.34 -29.70
C PHE A 313 25.35 -43.95 -29.50
N ASP A 314 26.62 -43.97 -29.90
CA ASP A 314 27.70 -43.00 -30.08
C ASP A 314 27.38 -41.55 -30.49
N ILE A 315 28.25 -40.62 -30.04
CA ILE A 315 29.38 -40.11 -30.88
C ILE A 315 30.45 -39.41 -30.01
N CYS A 316 31.72 -39.69 -30.35
CA CYS A 316 32.99 -39.02 -29.99
C CYS A 316 33.29 -38.57 -28.54
N ALA A 317 34.48 -38.97 -28.08
CA ALA A 317 35.15 -38.48 -26.88
C ALA A 317 35.89 -37.14 -27.09
N GLN A 318 36.68 -36.73 -26.08
CA GLN A 318 37.63 -35.61 -26.05
C GLN A 318 37.10 -34.18 -25.85
N THR A 319 36.79 -33.85 -24.58
CA THR A 319 37.67 -32.88 -23.88
C THR A 319 37.64 -33.09 -22.35
N ARG A 320 38.82 -33.31 -21.75
CA ARG A 320 39.07 -32.92 -20.37
C ARG A 320 39.43 -31.44 -20.38
N LEU A 321 38.91 -30.64 -19.46
CA LEU A 321 39.62 -29.48 -18.91
C LEU A 321 39.03 -29.09 -17.55
N THR A 322 39.90 -28.71 -16.62
CA THR A 322 39.57 -28.48 -15.20
C THR A 322 39.43 -26.99 -14.89
N LEU A 323 38.39 -26.64 -14.13
CA LEU A 323 38.07 -25.27 -13.73
C LEU A 323 38.99 -24.78 -12.58
N LEU A 324 40.24 -24.39 -12.87
CA LEU A 324 41.18 -23.99 -11.80
C LEU A 324 42.27 -22.95 -12.15
N GLU A 325 42.33 -22.38 -13.38
CA GLU A 325 43.56 -21.69 -13.83
C GLU A 325 43.39 -20.30 -14.49
N LEU A 326 42.28 -19.60 -14.27
CA LEU A 326 42.01 -18.26 -14.87
C LEU A 326 41.76 -17.11 -13.87
N LEU A 327 42.30 -17.20 -12.65
CA LEU A 327 42.32 -16.09 -11.68
C LEU A 327 43.69 -15.90 -11.02
N ARG A 328 44.67 -15.44 -11.81
CA ARG A 328 45.88 -14.75 -11.30
C ARG A 328 46.18 -13.51 -12.17
N LEU A 329 46.47 -12.40 -11.48
CA LEU A 329 46.82 -11.06 -11.99
C LEU A 329 48.36 -10.98 -12.27
N PRO A 330 48.97 -9.86 -12.76
CA PRO A 330 48.44 -8.50 -12.98
C PRO A 330 48.81 -7.82 -14.32
N ALA A 331 48.44 -6.53 -14.43
CA ALA A 331 48.61 -5.60 -15.55
C ALA A 331 50.06 -5.20 -15.91
N SER A 332 50.28 -4.63 -17.12
CA SER A 332 50.92 -3.29 -17.36
C SER A 332 51.39 -3.03 -18.82
N ILE A 333 51.42 -1.74 -19.22
CA ILE A 333 52.26 -1.08 -20.27
C ILE A 333 52.16 -1.57 -21.75
N GLY A 334 51.43 -0.83 -22.59
CA GLY A 334 51.97 0.31 -23.37
C GLY A 334 52.69 0.14 -24.74
N ILE A 335 52.39 1.09 -25.65
CA ILE A 335 53.32 1.85 -26.52
C ILE A 335 53.56 1.46 -28.03
N LEU A 336 53.35 2.49 -28.89
CA LEU A 336 53.84 2.80 -30.27
C LEU A 336 53.46 1.98 -31.55
N ALA A 337 52.54 2.57 -32.33
CA ALA A 337 52.75 3.22 -33.65
C ALA A 337 52.96 2.48 -35.01
N LYS A 338 52.23 3.03 -36.01
CA LYS A 338 52.56 3.25 -37.45
C LYS A 338 52.74 2.04 -38.40
N ARG A 339 51.82 1.95 -39.39
CA ARG A 339 52.16 2.19 -40.82
C ARG A 339 50.92 2.50 -41.70
N LEU A 340 51.15 3.37 -42.69
CA LEU A 340 50.30 3.77 -43.84
C LEU A 340 50.93 3.14 -45.13
N PRO A 341 50.38 3.20 -46.38
CA PRO A 341 49.60 4.31 -46.96
C PRO A 341 48.49 3.97 -48.02
N ALA A 342 48.07 5.02 -48.75
CA ALA A 342 47.07 5.20 -49.83
C ALA A 342 47.22 4.29 -51.10
N GLU A 343 46.40 4.32 -52.17
CA GLU A 343 45.50 5.33 -52.81
C GLU A 343 44.14 4.69 -53.33
N LYS A 344 43.32 5.11 -54.35
CA LYS A 344 43.40 6.16 -55.41
C LYS A 344 42.04 6.57 -56.07
N ARG A 345 41.67 7.87 -55.91
CA ARG A 345 41.04 8.87 -56.84
C ARG A 345 39.99 8.54 -57.94
N THR A 346 39.26 9.62 -58.32
CA THR A 346 38.34 9.87 -59.48
C THR A 346 36.87 9.41 -59.33
N GLY A 347 35.85 10.13 -59.83
CA GLY A 347 35.77 11.51 -60.37
C GLY A 347 34.38 11.91 -60.96
N ALA A 348 34.02 13.21 -60.96
CA ALA A 348 32.81 13.89 -61.54
C ALA A 348 31.40 13.43 -61.03
N ARG A 349 30.35 14.23 -60.71
CA ARG A 349 30.00 15.70 -60.65
C ARG A 349 29.15 16.29 -61.81
N ILE A 350 28.04 16.97 -61.45
CA ILE A 350 27.20 18.00 -62.18
C ILE A 350 25.91 17.55 -62.95
N LEU A 351 24.72 17.83 -62.34
CA LEU A 351 23.50 18.61 -62.77
C LEU A 351 23.03 18.72 -64.27
N PRO A 352 21.83 19.29 -64.61
CA PRO A 352 20.43 19.07 -64.11
C PRO A 352 19.31 19.13 -65.21
N GLY A 353 18.01 18.91 -64.86
CA GLY A 353 16.90 19.78 -65.34
C GLY A 353 15.72 19.29 -66.25
N ALA A 354 14.55 19.06 -65.62
CA ALA A 354 13.22 19.71 -65.88
C ALA A 354 12.25 19.40 -67.09
N TRP A 355 10.94 19.60 -66.81
CA TRP A 355 9.71 19.68 -67.67
C TRP A 355 9.26 18.38 -68.41
N LEU A 356 7.96 18.07 -68.68
CA LEU A 356 6.74 18.88 -68.90
C LEU A 356 5.40 18.20 -68.42
N THR A 357 4.48 19.03 -67.87
CA THR A 357 2.98 19.06 -68.01
C THR A 357 2.09 17.80 -68.17
N HIS A 358 0.98 17.73 -67.39
CA HIS A 358 -0.39 18.07 -67.86
C HIS A 358 -1.43 18.17 -66.72
N ALA A 359 -2.47 19.00 -66.89
CA ALA A 359 -3.65 19.11 -66.02
C ALA A 359 -4.83 19.76 -66.77
N PRO A 360 -6.09 19.45 -66.40
CA PRO A 360 -7.09 20.49 -66.06
C PRO A 360 -7.84 20.13 -64.75
N GLN A 361 -8.42 21.03 -63.93
CA GLN A 361 -9.36 22.15 -64.16
C GLN A 361 -10.73 21.69 -64.70
N LEU A 362 -11.92 22.13 -64.26
CA LEU A 362 -12.47 23.06 -63.24
C LEU A 362 -13.84 22.46 -62.78
N GLY A 363 -14.71 22.98 -61.89
CA GLY A 363 -14.90 24.30 -61.27
C GLY A 363 -16.18 24.33 -60.37
N PRO A 364 -16.59 25.48 -59.79
CA PRO A 364 -17.25 25.47 -58.45
C PRO A 364 -18.51 26.35 -58.24
N GLN A 365 -19.22 26.12 -57.11
CA GLN A 365 -20.10 27.05 -56.37
C GLN A 365 -20.21 26.57 -54.90
N LEU A 366 -20.44 27.38 -53.84
CA LEU A 366 -20.10 28.78 -53.49
C LEU A 366 -20.20 28.87 -51.94
N VAL A 367 -19.14 29.20 -51.18
CA VAL A 367 -18.88 30.48 -50.44
C VAL A 367 -19.87 30.84 -49.29
N ILE A 368 -19.37 31.58 -48.28
CA ILE A 368 -20.02 32.05 -47.01
C ILE A 368 -19.97 30.99 -45.87
N LEU A 369 -19.45 31.27 -44.66
CA LEU A 369 -18.82 32.47 -44.08
C LEU A 369 -17.58 32.08 -43.24
N LEU A 370 -16.53 32.90 -43.24
CA LEU A 370 -15.41 32.79 -42.29
C LEU A 370 -15.00 34.20 -41.77
N ALA A 371 -15.81 34.78 -40.88
CA ALA A 371 -15.47 35.97 -40.08
C ALA A 371 -16.56 36.29 -39.03
N ASN A 372 -16.31 35.96 -37.77
CA ASN A 372 -16.72 36.70 -36.55
C ASN A 372 -16.06 35.98 -35.36
N VAL A 373 -14.97 36.53 -34.82
CA VAL A 373 -14.94 37.51 -33.71
C VAL A 373 -15.22 36.87 -32.34
N VAL A 374 -14.12 36.61 -31.63
CA VAL A 374 -13.91 36.74 -30.17
C VAL A 374 -15.17 36.82 -29.29
N ALA A 375 -15.75 35.67 -28.92
CA ALA A 375 -16.77 35.57 -27.86
C ALA A 375 -16.99 34.13 -27.31
N SER A 376 -15.93 33.42 -26.93
CA SER A 376 -16.04 32.14 -26.16
C SER A 376 -14.79 31.81 -25.32
N ALA A 377 -14.07 32.84 -24.85
CA ALA A 377 -13.47 32.75 -23.52
C ALA A 377 -14.59 32.94 -22.46
N SER A 378 -14.32 32.60 -21.20
CA SER A 378 -15.27 32.72 -20.08
C SER A 378 -16.43 31.70 -20.06
N LEU A 379 -16.10 30.41 -20.12
CA LEU A 379 -16.84 29.35 -19.40
C LEU A 379 -15.95 28.15 -19.02
N ALA A 380 -14.70 28.46 -18.68
CA ALA A 380 -13.69 27.52 -18.18
C ALA A 380 -13.25 27.94 -16.76
N LEU A 381 -14.22 28.00 -15.84
CA LEU A 381 -14.04 28.25 -14.41
C LEU A 381 -15.03 27.38 -13.63
N ALA A 382 -14.66 26.98 -12.40
CA ALA A 382 -15.47 26.21 -11.47
C ALA A 382 -15.91 24.80 -11.94
N PHE A 383 -14.93 23.92 -12.22
CA PHE A 383 -14.99 22.50 -11.83
C PHE A 383 -13.58 21.91 -11.67
N ASP A 384 -12.72 22.62 -10.95
CA ASP A 384 -11.36 22.17 -10.64
C ASP A 384 -11.37 21.30 -9.38
N TRP A 385 -11.41 19.98 -9.57
CA TRP A 385 -11.48 19.00 -8.49
C TRP A 385 -10.26 18.07 -8.51
N GLN A 386 -9.37 18.32 -7.54
CA GLN A 386 -8.25 17.47 -7.15
C GLN A 386 -7.25 17.13 -8.26
N GLN A 387 -6.30 18.05 -8.49
CA GLN A 387 -4.97 17.61 -8.89
C GLN A 387 -4.44 16.62 -7.85
N VAL A 388 -4.12 15.40 -8.28
CA VAL A 388 -3.27 14.49 -7.51
C VAL A 388 -1.86 15.08 -7.52
N LEU A 389 -1.42 15.61 -6.38
CA LEU A 389 -0.06 16.12 -6.24
C LEU A 389 0.95 14.99 -6.49
N GLY A 390 1.74 15.14 -7.56
CA GLY A 390 3.03 14.49 -7.73
C GLY A 390 3.09 12.99 -7.46
N GLY A 391 2.40 12.17 -8.25
CA GLY A 391 2.72 10.73 -8.32
C GLY A 391 4.22 10.55 -8.67
N ALA A 392 5.03 10.19 -7.67
CA ALA A 392 6.48 10.39 -7.73
C ALA A 392 7.14 9.57 -8.83
N ASN A 393 7.50 10.25 -9.93
CA ASN A 393 8.22 9.66 -11.06
C ASN A 393 9.70 9.47 -10.69
N ARG A 394 9.97 8.56 -9.75
CA ARG A 394 11.29 8.23 -9.22
C ARG A 394 12.22 7.86 -10.38
N ARG A 395 13.08 8.80 -10.80
CA ARG A 395 14.18 8.52 -11.72
C ARG A 395 15.06 7.43 -11.07
N PRO A 396 15.40 6.34 -11.78
CA PRO A 396 16.35 5.36 -11.24
C PRO A 396 17.72 6.02 -11.14
N VAL A 397 18.10 6.42 -9.92
CA VAL A 397 19.49 6.77 -9.61
C VAL A 397 20.33 5.50 -9.81
N SER A 398 21.46 5.63 -10.48
CA SER A 398 22.27 4.49 -10.92
C SER A 398 22.82 3.70 -9.74
N SER A 399 22.41 2.43 -9.63
CA SER A 399 22.87 1.50 -8.60
C SER A 399 24.33 1.08 -8.81
N GLU A 400 25.29 1.79 -8.21
CA GLU A 400 26.61 1.24 -7.83
C GLU A 400 27.42 2.15 -6.87
N ALA A 401 26.76 2.81 -5.92
CA ALA A 401 27.46 3.44 -4.78
C ALA A 401 27.87 2.35 -3.75
N LYS A 402 29.17 2.25 -3.44
CA LYS A 402 29.67 1.36 -2.38
C LYS A 402 29.52 2.04 -1.02
N ASP A 403 29.45 1.24 0.04
CA ASP A 403 29.19 1.64 1.44
C ASP A 403 30.38 2.39 2.11
N HIS A 404 31.06 3.26 1.37
CA HIS A 404 32.07 4.19 1.87
C HIS A 404 31.50 5.58 2.18
N ASP A 405 30.35 5.95 1.59
CA ASP A 405 29.65 7.23 1.81
C ASP A 405 28.61 7.17 2.96
N ALA A 406 28.82 6.30 3.93
CA ALA A 406 28.01 6.26 5.15
C ALA A 406 28.42 7.41 6.09
N PRO A 407 27.51 8.32 6.49
CA PRO A 407 27.84 9.38 7.43
C PRO A 407 28.21 8.77 8.79
N SER A 408 29.19 9.38 9.47
CA SER A 408 29.75 8.83 10.72
C SER A 408 28.74 8.68 11.87
N TYR A 409 27.59 9.33 11.76
CA TYR A 409 26.48 9.24 12.73
C TYR A 409 25.45 8.15 12.40
N ARG A 410 25.50 7.44 11.25
CA ARG A 410 24.49 6.45 10.83
C ARG A 410 24.14 5.45 11.94
N SER A 411 25.15 4.81 12.52
CA SER A 411 24.93 3.76 13.55
C SER A 411 24.33 4.32 14.84
N GLU A 412 24.59 5.58 15.16
CA GLU A 412 24.10 6.26 16.37
C GLU A 412 22.65 6.74 16.16
N LEU A 413 22.38 7.37 15.01
CA LEU A 413 21.06 7.79 14.55
C LEU A 413 20.07 6.62 14.51
N LEU A 414 20.46 5.49 13.90
CA LEU A 414 19.62 4.31 13.81
C LEU A 414 19.41 3.64 15.18
N SER A 415 20.39 3.70 16.09
CA SER A 415 20.21 3.21 17.45
C SER A 415 19.25 4.09 18.26
N LEU A 416 19.33 5.41 18.11
CA LEU A 416 18.43 6.37 18.74
C LEU A 416 16.99 6.21 18.22
N HIS A 417 16.82 6.20 16.90
CA HIS A 417 15.52 6.01 16.24
C HIS A 417 14.87 4.68 16.65
N LYS A 418 15.65 3.58 16.66
CA LYS A 418 15.18 2.28 17.15
C LYS A 418 14.70 2.34 18.59
N SER A 419 15.51 2.90 19.49
CA SER A 419 15.15 2.96 20.92
C SER A 419 13.90 3.79 21.18
N LEU A 420 13.68 4.89 20.44
CA LEU A 420 12.47 5.69 20.53
C LEU A 420 11.23 4.91 20.03
N VAL A 421 11.32 4.23 18.89
CA VAL A 421 10.18 3.51 18.26
C VAL A 421 9.79 2.25 19.02
N GLU A 422 10.77 1.50 19.54
CA GLU A 422 10.54 0.25 20.30
C GLU A 422 9.79 0.51 21.62
N ILE A 423 9.90 1.72 22.19
CA ILE A 423 9.12 2.10 23.38
C ILE A 423 7.71 2.53 22.96
N SER A 424 6.72 1.77 23.41
CA SER A 424 5.29 2.10 23.24
C SER A 424 4.91 3.37 23.99
N SER A 425 4.61 4.43 23.25
CA SER A 425 4.22 5.75 23.76
C SER A 425 2.89 6.22 23.16
N VAL A 426 1.88 5.36 23.14
CA VAL A 426 0.54 5.77 22.68
C VAL A 426 0.06 6.96 23.52
N THR A 427 -0.57 7.98 22.92
CA THR A 427 -0.98 9.22 23.61
C THR A 427 -1.67 8.91 24.94
N GLY A 428 -1.19 9.54 26.02
CA GLY A 428 -1.56 9.24 27.41
C GLY A 428 -0.59 8.31 28.16
N THR A 429 0.28 7.55 27.46
CA THR A 429 1.25 6.60 28.05
C THR A 429 2.71 6.93 27.73
N GLU A 430 3.05 8.20 27.53
CA GLU A 430 4.34 8.70 27.01
C GLU A 430 5.52 8.56 28.00
N HIS A 431 5.23 8.36 29.29
CA HIS A 431 6.18 8.38 30.40
C HIS A 431 7.48 7.60 30.14
N ASP A 432 7.38 6.39 29.60
CA ASP A 432 8.51 5.48 29.43
C ASP A 432 9.47 5.94 28.31
N VAL A 433 8.97 6.58 27.25
CA VAL A 433 9.84 7.14 26.20
C VAL A 433 10.41 8.48 26.64
N GLY A 434 9.64 9.29 27.40
CA GLY A 434 10.12 10.54 27.97
C GLY A 434 11.27 10.34 28.97
N GLU A 435 11.16 9.36 29.88
CA GLU A 435 12.22 9.04 30.85
C GLU A 435 13.46 8.43 30.16
N TRP A 436 13.27 7.59 29.14
CA TRP A 436 14.37 7.08 28.33
C TRP A 436 15.09 8.20 27.56
N LEU A 437 14.33 9.11 26.93
CA LEU A 437 14.86 10.22 26.15
C LEU A 437 15.59 11.23 27.02
N GLU A 438 15.06 11.55 28.21
CA GLU A 438 15.77 12.34 29.21
C GLU A 438 17.10 11.68 29.58
N SER A 439 17.09 10.38 29.90
CA SER A 439 18.29 9.62 30.25
C SER A 439 19.31 9.58 29.11
N TYR A 440 18.84 9.47 27.86
CA TYR A 440 19.69 9.53 26.66
C TYR A 440 20.35 10.90 26.51
N LEU A 441 19.59 11.99 26.58
CA LEU A 441 20.10 13.35 26.45
C LEU A 441 21.06 13.71 27.59
N ALA A 442 20.74 13.34 28.83
CA ALA A 442 21.64 13.45 29.97
C ALA A 442 22.95 12.68 29.75
N SER A 443 22.89 11.47 29.17
CA SER A 443 24.10 10.68 28.85
C SER A 443 25.01 11.32 27.78
N LYS A 444 24.45 12.18 26.91
CA LYS A 444 25.21 13.00 25.96
C LYS A 444 25.82 14.25 26.62
N GLY A 445 25.33 14.64 27.80
CA GLY A 445 25.72 15.84 28.52
C GLY A 445 24.83 17.06 28.23
N TYR A 446 23.53 16.85 28.04
CA TYR A 446 22.53 17.92 28.14
C TYR A 446 22.09 18.07 29.60
N THR A 447 21.69 19.28 29.98
CA THR A 447 20.80 19.51 31.12
C THR A 447 19.37 19.31 30.63
N THR A 448 18.52 18.68 31.44
CA THR A 448 17.13 18.35 31.11
C THR A 448 16.14 18.92 32.12
N ALA A 449 14.90 19.12 31.68
CA ALA A 449 13.77 19.45 32.54
C ALA A 449 12.49 18.73 32.04
N ARG A 450 11.67 18.26 32.99
CA ARG A 450 10.36 17.64 32.72
C ARG A 450 9.23 18.65 32.99
N GLN A 451 8.52 19.12 31.97
CA GLN A 451 7.29 19.90 32.16
C GLN A 451 6.10 18.96 32.30
N LYS A 452 5.45 18.92 33.46
CA LYS A 452 4.39 17.95 33.77
C LYS A 452 3.08 18.33 33.08
N LEU A 453 2.41 17.35 32.49
CA LEU A 453 1.09 17.50 31.87
C LEU A 453 0.02 16.77 32.67
N ASP A 454 -1.23 17.19 32.48
CA ASP A 454 -2.39 16.49 33.03
C ASP A 454 -2.53 15.06 32.45
N PRO A 455 -3.07 14.11 33.24
CA PRO A 455 -3.33 12.75 32.79
C PRO A 455 -4.50 12.67 31.80
N PHE A 456 -4.45 11.69 30.92
CA PHE A 456 -5.60 11.22 30.14
C PHE A 456 -6.26 10.01 30.83
N ASP A 457 -7.46 9.63 30.40
CA ASP A 457 -8.22 8.47 30.94
C ASP A 457 -7.45 7.14 30.89
N ASN A 458 -6.45 7.02 30.01
CA ASN A 458 -5.58 5.86 29.84
C ASN A 458 -4.19 6.01 30.49
N THR A 459 -3.89 7.13 31.16
CA THR A 459 -2.59 7.36 31.80
C THR A 459 -2.39 6.41 32.99
N PRO A 460 -1.31 5.59 33.01
CA PRO A 460 -1.12 4.62 34.08
C PRO A 460 -0.83 5.29 35.44
N ASN A 461 -1.46 4.79 36.49
CA ASN A 461 -1.21 5.23 37.87
C ASN A 461 0.30 5.18 38.20
N GLY A 462 0.85 6.31 38.64
CA GLY A 462 2.27 6.46 38.97
C GLY A 462 3.18 6.80 37.78
N LYS A 463 2.67 6.84 36.53
CA LYS A 463 3.41 7.25 35.33
C LYS A 463 2.89 8.59 34.77
N PRO A 464 3.24 9.74 35.39
CA PRO A 464 2.81 11.06 34.91
C PRO A 464 3.37 11.39 33.53
N ARG A 465 2.59 12.14 32.75
CA ARG A 465 2.98 12.65 31.42
C ARG A 465 3.85 13.90 31.56
N PHE A 466 4.80 14.11 30.65
CA PHE A 466 5.63 15.32 30.64
C PHE A 466 6.30 15.58 29.28
N ASN A 467 6.47 16.86 28.92
CA ASN A 467 7.40 17.24 27.86
C ASN A 467 8.85 17.07 28.36
N VAL A 468 9.77 16.71 27.47
CA VAL A 468 11.23 16.69 27.73
C VAL A 468 11.86 17.92 27.10
N LEU A 469 12.34 18.84 27.94
CA LEU A 469 13.12 20.00 27.52
C LEU A 469 14.59 19.69 27.77
N ALA A 470 15.48 20.02 26.82
CA ALA A 470 16.92 19.78 26.99
C ALA A 470 17.79 20.83 26.29
N TRP A 471 18.90 21.20 26.93
CA TRP A 471 19.87 22.15 26.40
C TRP A 471 21.30 21.80 26.81
N ARG A 472 22.29 22.36 26.12
CA ARG A 472 23.70 22.17 26.47
C ARG A 472 24.17 23.25 27.44
N PRO A 473 24.74 22.89 28.62
CA PRO A 473 25.44 23.85 29.46
C PRO A 473 26.87 24.09 28.94
N ASP A 474 27.29 25.36 28.92
CA ASP A 474 28.70 25.77 28.79
C ASP A 474 29.02 26.78 29.91
N GLY A 475 29.83 26.32 30.86
CA GLY A 475 30.35 27.09 31.99
C GLY A 475 29.27 27.76 32.85
N ASN A 476 29.53 29.01 33.22
CA ASN A 476 28.66 29.84 34.07
C ASN A 476 27.80 30.83 33.26
N LYS A 477 27.64 30.64 31.95
CA LYS A 477 26.74 31.49 31.15
C LYS A 477 25.28 31.21 31.54
N ALA A 478 24.47 32.27 31.62
CA ALA A 478 23.02 32.12 31.65
C ALA A 478 22.53 31.57 30.30
N PHE A 479 21.60 30.62 30.35
CA PHE A 479 21.00 30.01 29.16
C PHE A 479 19.98 30.98 28.53
N ASP A 480 20.18 31.30 27.25
CA ASP A 480 19.37 32.21 26.44
C ASP A 480 19.19 31.58 25.04
N PRO A 481 18.26 30.62 24.87
CA PRO A 481 18.01 29.96 23.60
C PRO A 481 17.29 30.90 22.65
N LYS A 482 17.66 30.85 21.36
CA LYS A 482 17.03 31.61 20.27
C LYS A 482 16.25 30.72 19.31
N VAL A 483 16.69 29.47 19.13
CA VAL A 483 15.99 28.49 18.29
C VAL A 483 15.53 27.34 19.17
N ALA A 484 14.22 27.07 19.17
CA ALA A 484 13.71 25.80 19.67
C ALA A 484 13.59 24.78 18.53
N VAL A 485 13.90 23.52 18.80
CA VAL A 485 13.76 22.40 17.86
C VAL A 485 12.83 21.39 18.53
N SER A 486 11.72 21.08 17.88
CA SER A 486 10.59 20.39 18.51
C SER A 486 9.92 19.36 17.59
N SER A 487 9.41 18.30 18.22
CA SER A 487 8.70 17.18 17.60
C SER A 487 7.99 16.40 18.72
N HIS A 488 6.88 15.73 18.42
CA HIS A 488 6.14 14.94 19.42
C HIS A 488 6.76 13.56 19.67
N ILE A 489 6.51 13.00 20.85
CA ILE A 489 6.99 11.65 21.26
C ILE A 489 5.86 10.64 21.50
N ASP A 490 4.60 11.06 21.51
CA ASP A 490 3.44 10.17 21.43
C ASP A 490 3.13 9.70 20.01
N VAL A 491 2.23 8.71 19.89
CA VAL A 491 1.85 8.06 18.63
C VAL A 491 0.41 7.53 18.68
N VAL A 492 -0.27 7.39 17.53
CA VAL A 492 -1.56 6.69 17.44
C VAL A 492 -1.44 5.19 17.75
N PRO A 493 -2.49 4.56 18.32
CA PRO A 493 -2.54 3.12 18.49
C PRO A 493 -2.66 2.36 17.14
N PRO A 494 -2.35 1.05 17.11
CA PRO A 494 -1.61 0.31 18.12
C PRO A 494 -0.10 0.63 18.04
N HIS A 495 0.64 0.33 19.10
CA HIS A 495 2.10 0.22 18.99
C HIS A 495 2.48 -0.92 18.04
N ILE A 496 3.47 -0.65 17.18
CA ILE A 496 4.08 -1.58 16.23
C ILE A 496 5.60 -1.52 16.52
N PRO A 497 6.26 -2.63 16.91
CA PRO A 497 7.69 -2.66 17.22
C PRO A 497 8.58 -2.24 16.05
N TYR A 498 9.84 -1.90 16.36
CA TYR A 498 10.82 -1.50 15.36
C TYR A 498 11.27 -2.69 14.49
N GLY A 499 11.07 -2.56 13.19
CA GLY A 499 11.62 -3.43 12.15
C GLY A 499 12.65 -2.69 11.28
N ILE A 500 13.63 -3.43 10.78
CA ILE A 500 14.56 -2.99 9.74
C ILE A 500 14.86 -4.22 8.88
N GLU A 501 15.08 -4.05 7.57
CA GLU A 501 15.29 -5.19 6.67
C GLU A 501 16.57 -5.99 6.98
N ASP A 502 16.47 -7.32 6.90
CA ASP A 502 17.58 -8.25 7.12
C ASP A 502 18.68 -8.09 6.04
N GLY A 503 19.85 -7.55 6.41
CA GLY A 503 20.99 -7.47 5.50
C GLY A 503 22.12 -6.54 5.95
N GLN A 504 22.87 -6.04 4.98
CA GLN A 504 23.74 -4.87 5.16
C GLN A 504 22.86 -3.62 5.11
N VAL A 505 23.04 -2.72 6.08
CA VAL A 505 22.28 -1.46 6.15
C VAL A 505 22.82 -0.49 5.09
N THR A 506 21.97 -0.15 4.12
CA THR A 506 22.26 0.77 3.01
C THR A 506 21.34 1.99 3.08
N LYS A 507 21.52 2.97 2.19
CA LYS A 507 20.62 4.13 2.08
C LYS A 507 19.17 3.72 1.74
N ASP A 508 19.00 2.70 0.89
CA ASP A 508 17.68 2.21 0.46
C ASP A 508 16.99 1.27 1.49
N THR A 509 17.69 0.88 2.56
CA THR A 509 17.16 -0.06 3.57
C THR A 509 15.93 0.52 4.27
N ILE A 510 14.84 -0.24 4.27
CA ILE A 510 13.57 0.17 4.88
C ILE A 510 13.56 -0.11 6.39
N ILE A 511 13.03 0.85 7.14
CA ILE A 511 12.74 0.81 8.57
C ILE A 511 11.23 0.91 8.74
N THR A 512 10.66 0.14 9.66
CA THR A 512 9.21 0.08 9.93
C THR A 512 8.91 0.20 11.42
N GLY A 513 7.76 0.73 11.80
CA GLY A 513 7.31 0.75 13.20
C GLY A 513 6.39 1.93 13.49
N ARG A 514 5.67 1.91 14.62
CA ARG A 514 4.75 3.00 14.97
C ARG A 514 5.52 4.21 15.48
N GLY A 515 5.35 5.34 14.80
CA GLY A 515 6.15 6.54 14.96
C GLY A 515 7.55 6.44 14.37
N SER A 516 7.83 5.43 13.53
CA SER A 516 9.08 5.40 12.76
C SER A 516 9.15 6.56 11.77
N VAL A 517 7.99 6.95 11.23
CA VAL A 517 7.78 8.18 10.47
C VAL A 517 7.32 9.28 11.43
N ASP A 518 6.30 9.00 12.25
CA ASP A 518 5.37 10.02 12.75
C ASP A 518 5.34 10.12 14.30
N ALA A 519 6.13 10.98 14.95
CA ALA A 519 7.21 11.81 14.44
C ALA A 519 8.59 11.44 15.04
N LYS A 520 8.79 10.24 15.58
CA LYS A 520 10.07 9.86 16.21
C LYS A 520 11.25 9.80 15.22
N GLY A 521 10.96 9.71 13.92
CA GLY A 521 11.92 9.97 12.84
C GLY A 521 12.50 11.40 12.90
N SER A 522 11.63 12.40 13.08
CA SER A 522 12.03 13.78 13.36
C SER A 522 12.79 13.90 14.68
N VAL A 523 12.29 13.38 15.80
CA VAL A 523 13.00 13.42 17.10
C VAL A 523 14.44 12.92 16.98
N ALA A 524 14.66 11.74 16.38
CA ALA A 524 15.99 11.14 16.25
C ALA A 524 16.94 11.98 15.38
N THR A 525 16.43 12.55 14.29
CA THR A 525 17.22 13.31 13.31
C THR A 525 17.50 14.74 13.76
N GLN A 526 16.56 15.38 14.48
CA GLN A 526 16.76 16.67 15.15
C GLN A 526 17.89 16.61 16.18
N ILE A 527 17.85 15.64 17.10
CA ILE A 527 18.90 15.45 18.13
C ILE A 527 20.25 15.20 17.47
N THR A 528 20.28 14.34 16.45
CA THR A 528 21.53 14.03 15.71
C THR A 528 22.08 15.25 14.99
N ALA A 529 21.22 16.08 14.38
CA ALA A 529 21.64 17.32 13.71
C ALA A 529 22.28 18.31 14.68
N VAL A 530 21.64 18.56 15.82
CA VAL A 530 22.18 19.45 16.87
C VAL A 530 23.52 18.93 17.40
N GLU A 531 23.62 17.63 17.72
CA GLU A 531 24.88 17.01 18.16
C GLU A 531 26.01 17.12 17.12
N GLN A 532 25.71 16.97 15.82
CA GLN A 532 26.73 17.18 14.77
C GLN A 532 27.17 18.66 14.69
N LEU A 533 26.24 19.62 14.75
CA LEU A 533 26.60 21.05 14.71
C LEU A 533 27.49 21.46 15.90
N ILE A 534 27.14 21.01 17.11
CA ILE A 534 27.94 21.22 18.33
C ILE A 534 29.33 20.61 18.15
N LYS A 535 29.41 19.36 17.69
CA LYS A 535 30.67 18.62 17.51
C LYS A 535 31.61 19.25 16.48
N LYS A 536 31.08 19.93 15.46
CA LYS A 536 31.86 20.71 14.48
C LYS A 536 32.23 22.12 14.97
N GLY A 537 31.56 22.64 16.00
CA GLY A 537 31.67 24.03 16.44
C GLY A 537 30.95 25.04 15.53
N GLU A 538 29.93 24.61 14.78
CA GLU A 538 29.19 25.45 13.82
C GLU A 538 28.08 26.32 14.48
N VAL A 539 27.78 26.10 15.77
CA VAL A 539 26.75 26.81 16.55
C VAL A 539 27.19 27.06 17.99
N ASP A 540 26.63 28.09 18.64
CA ASP A 540 26.67 28.22 20.11
C ASP A 540 25.61 27.26 20.73
N PRO A 541 26.01 26.25 21.52
CA PRO A 541 25.07 25.28 22.09
C PRO A 541 24.04 25.90 23.05
N HIS A 542 24.33 27.07 23.64
CA HIS A 542 23.38 27.82 24.48
C HIS A 542 22.23 28.45 23.69
N LYS A 543 22.33 28.55 22.37
CA LYS A 543 21.31 29.18 21.52
C LYS A 543 20.22 28.21 21.06
N ILE A 544 20.34 26.93 21.38
CA ILE A 544 19.43 25.87 20.96
C ILE A 544 18.74 25.24 22.17
N LEU A 545 17.41 25.15 22.12
CA LEU A 545 16.57 24.39 23.04
C LEU A 545 15.92 23.21 22.31
N LEU A 546 16.06 22.00 22.83
CA LEU A 546 15.27 20.84 22.39
C LEU A 546 13.97 20.78 23.20
N VAL A 547 12.84 20.58 22.54
CA VAL A 547 11.49 20.53 23.17
C VAL A 547 10.69 19.36 22.60
N PHE A 548 10.69 18.22 23.30
CA PHE A 548 9.94 17.03 22.87
C PHE A 548 8.63 16.92 23.63
N VAL A 549 7.51 17.01 22.90
CA VAL A 549 6.18 17.23 23.46
C VAL A 549 5.29 15.98 23.43
N CYS A 550 4.27 15.95 24.29
CA CYS A 550 3.29 14.88 24.34
C CYS A 550 1.87 15.38 24.02
N GLY A 551 1.10 14.57 23.31
CA GLY A 551 -0.34 14.76 23.10
C GLY A 551 -0.72 15.45 21.81
N GLU A 552 0.20 15.63 20.85
CA GLU A 552 -0.05 16.23 19.52
C GLU A 552 -1.28 15.57 18.88
N GLU A 553 -1.18 14.25 18.71
CA GLU A 553 -2.09 13.30 18.05
C GLU A 553 -3.56 13.34 18.54
N VAL A 554 -3.86 14.07 19.61
CA VAL A 554 -5.21 14.19 20.19
C VAL A 554 -5.59 15.62 20.63
N LYS A 555 -4.65 16.45 21.13
CA LYS A 555 -4.95 17.78 21.73
C LYS A 555 -3.88 18.86 21.53
N GLY A 556 -2.62 18.50 21.28
CA GLY A 556 -1.46 19.39 21.39
C GLY A 556 -1.25 19.98 22.79
N ASP A 557 -1.62 19.23 23.85
CA ASP A 557 -1.56 19.77 25.23
C ASP A 557 -0.12 20.00 25.72
N GLY A 558 0.84 19.21 25.24
CA GLY A 558 2.28 19.44 25.44
C GLY A 558 2.78 20.79 24.92
N MET A 559 2.54 21.10 23.64
CA MET A 559 2.96 22.39 23.06
C MET A 559 2.17 23.57 23.62
N ARG A 560 0.88 23.41 23.95
CA ARG A 560 0.10 24.45 24.64
C ARG A 560 0.73 24.81 25.99
N HIS A 561 1.05 23.81 26.81
CA HIS A 561 1.70 24.02 28.09
C HIS A 561 3.11 24.63 27.95
N PHE A 562 3.91 24.16 26.98
CA PHE A 562 5.20 24.80 26.66
C PHE A 562 5.01 26.28 26.26
N SER A 563 4.07 26.57 25.36
CA SER A 563 3.80 27.93 24.89
C SER A 563 3.33 28.90 25.98
N ASP A 564 2.60 28.43 26.98
CA ASP A 564 2.20 29.27 28.12
C ASP A 564 3.35 29.41 29.14
N SER A 565 4.15 28.35 29.34
CA SER A 565 5.35 28.40 30.18
C SER A 565 6.37 29.46 29.73
N LEU A 566 6.43 29.77 28.42
CA LEU A 566 7.31 30.80 27.86
C LEU A 566 7.08 32.22 28.40
N LYS A 567 5.95 32.46 29.09
CA LYS A 567 5.62 33.76 29.72
C LYS A 567 5.76 33.75 31.24
N GLU A 568 5.61 32.58 31.88
CA GLU A 568 5.41 32.48 33.33
C GLU A 568 6.53 31.71 34.05
N GLU A 569 7.09 30.67 33.42
CA GLU A 569 8.10 29.78 34.02
C GLU A 569 9.47 29.86 33.34
N LEU A 570 9.47 30.00 32.01
CA LEU A 570 10.64 29.92 31.12
C LEU A 570 10.69 31.14 30.19
N PRO A 571 11.00 32.36 30.70
CA PRO A 571 10.94 33.61 29.93
C PRO A 571 12.09 33.74 28.91
N TYR A 572 12.16 32.81 27.96
CA TYR A 572 13.11 32.77 26.86
C TYR A 572 12.55 33.49 25.63
N ASN A 573 13.29 34.44 25.07
CA ASN A 573 12.94 35.04 23.79
C ASN A 573 13.46 34.18 22.64
N LEU A 574 12.62 33.23 22.21
CA LEU A 574 12.83 32.42 21.02
C LEU A 574 12.50 33.25 19.76
N ASP A 575 13.45 33.33 18.84
CA ASP A 575 13.31 34.06 17.58
C ASP A 575 12.74 33.13 16.48
N ALA A 576 12.99 31.82 16.60
CA ALA A 576 12.45 30.79 15.72
C ALA A 576 12.16 29.45 16.42
N VAL A 577 11.23 28.67 15.86
CA VAL A 577 10.93 27.28 16.24
C VAL A 577 10.88 26.39 15.00
N ILE A 578 11.58 25.26 15.05
CA ILE A 578 11.63 24.25 13.98
C ILE A 578 10.83 23.02 14.43
N PHE A 579 9.67 22.81 13.81
CA PHE A 579 8.76 21.69 14.04
C PHE A 579 9.09 20.50 13.12
N GLY A 580 8.99 19.30 13.67
CA GLY A 580 9.39 18.06 13.02
C GLY A 580 8.24 17.12 12.71
N GLU A 581 7.85 17.07 11.44
CA GLU A 581 6.69 16.32 10.89
C GLU A 581 7.02 15.67 9.53
N PRO A 582 6.32 14.60 9.10
CA PRO A 582 6.65 13.83 7.90
C PRO A 582 6.27 14.52 6.58
N THR A 583 7.13 15.46 6.17
CA THR A 583 6.94 16.40 5.04
C THR A 583 7.64 15.98 3.74
N GLU A 584 7.97 14.70 3.58
CA GLU A 584 8.73 14.16 2.43
C GLU A 584 10.10 14.86 2.20
N LEU A 585 10.78 15.31 3.27
CA LEU A 585 12.02 16.10 3.19
C LEU A 585 11.87 17.45 2.45
N LYS A 586 10.65 18.01 2.42
CA LYS A 586 10.34 19.33 1.85
C LYS A 586 10.04 20.29 2.98
N LEU A 587 10.37 21.57 2.80
CA LEU A 587 10.04 22.61 3.78
C LEU A 587 8.60 23.07 3.55
N ALA A 588 7.72 22.85 4.51
CA ALA A 588 6.31 23.17 4.36
C ALA A 588 6.05 24.68 4.61
N CYS A 589 5.31 25.31 3.70
CA CYS A 589 4.86 26.70 3.76
C CYS A 589 3.62 26.91 4.64
N GLY A 590 3.14 25.85 5.28
CA GLY A 590 1.94 25.85 6.11
C GLY A 590 1.12 24.59 5.92
N HIS A 591 -0.01 24.56 6.62
CA HIS A 591 -0.94 23.45 6.61
C HIS A 591 -2.41 23.87 6.68
N LYS A 592 -3.30 22.96 6.28
CA LYS A 592 -4.74 23.16 6.42
C LYS A 592 -5.17 23.23 7.87
N GLY A 593 -6.16 24.06 8.11
CA GLY A 593 -6.92 24.07 9.34
C GLY A 593 -7.78 22.83 9.51
N ILE A 594 -8.55 22.81 10.59
CA ILE A 594 -9.52 21.75 10.87
C ILE A 594 -10.80 22.33 11.46
N LEU A 595 -11.92 21.66 11.22
CA LEU A 595 -13.18 21.87 11.94
C LEU A 595 -13.76 20.49 12.26
N GLY A 596 -13.96 20.18 13.55
CA GLY A 596 -14.53 18.91 14.00
C GLY A 596 -15.88 19.11 14.68
N CYS A 597 -16.95 18.49 14.14
CA CYS A 597 -18.30 18.63 14.67
C CYS A 597 -19.05 17.29 14.78
N ASP A 598 -19.89 17.18 15.79
CA ASP A 598 -20.91 16.13 15.89
C ASP A 598 -22.29 16.73 15.60
N VAL A 599 -23.03 16.09 14.70
CA VAL A 599 -24.36 16.50 14.23
C VAL A 599 -25.39 15.49 14.71
N THR A 600 -26.42 15.97 15.42
CA THR A 600 -27.62 15.18 15.74
C THR A 600 -28.78 15.64 14.86
N THR A 601 -29.50 14.68 14.28
CA THR A 601 -30.68 14.89 13.44
C THR A 601 -31.89 14.29 14.12
N LYS A 602 -32.97 15.06 14.24
CA LYS A 602 -34.24 14.65 14.86
C LYS A 602 -35.29 14.35 13.79
N GLY A 603 -36.06 13.31 14.06
CA GLY A 603 -37.18 12.87 13.24
C GLY A 603 -38.46 12.71 14.07
N SER A 604 -39.38 11.89 13.58
CA SER A 604 -40.62 11.54 14.27
C SER A 604 -40.91 10.05 14.03
N PRO A 605 -40.97 9.22 15.09
CA PRO A 605 -41.10 7.78 14.95
C PRO A 605 -42.47 7.36 14.46
N GLY A 606 -42.52 6.23 13.77
CA GLY A 606 -43.74 5.61 13.27
C GLY A 606 -43.44 4.24 12.66
N HIS A 607 -44.48 3.54 12.18
CA HIS A 607 -44.29 2.28 11.48
C HIS A 607 -43.89 2.56 10.02
N SER A 608 -42.78 1.96 9.57
CA SER A 608 -42.23 2.06 8.20
C SER A 608 -43.22 1.87 7.02
N GLY A 609 -44.32 1.13 7.21
CA GLY A 609 -45.35 0.93 6.18
C GLY A 609 -46.26 2.14 5.95
N TYR A 610 -46.20 3.13 6.85
CA TYR A 610 -46.97 4.37 6.81
C TYR A 610 -46.02 5.58 6.96
N PRO A 611 -45.07 5.79 6.02
CA PRO A 611 -43.98 6.76 6.18
C PRO A 611 -44.46 8.20 6.42
N TRP A 612 -45.63 8.56 5.89
CA TRP A 612 -46.29 9.87 6.08
C TRP A 612 -46.80 10.13 7.51
N LEU A 613 -46.75 9.15 8.41
CA LEU A 613 -47.05 9.32 9.84
C LEU A 613 -45.81 9.68 10.68
N GLY A 614 -44.64 9.85 10.05
CA GLY A 614 -43.39 10.19 10.73
C GLY A 614 -42.46 11.02 9.86
N LYS A 615 -41.22 11.20 10.35
CA LYS A 615 -40.15 11.97 9.69
C LYS A 615 -38.84 11.22 9.91
N SER A 616 -38.19 10.75 8.85
CA SER A 616 -37.02 9.86 8.99
C SER A 616 -35.74 10.65 9.26
N ALA A 617 -35.22 10.58 10.49
CA ALA A 617 -33.97 11.24 10.85
C ALA A 617 -32.77 10.79 9.99
N ASN A 618 -32.71 9.48 9.65
CA ASN A 618 -31.68 8.95 8.76
C ASN A 618 -31.79 9.54 7.34
N GLU A 619 -33.01 9.78 6.85
CA GLU A 619 -33.23 10.32 5.50
C GLU A 619 -32.81 11.79 5.41
N LEU A 620 -33.18 12.60 6.41
CA LEU A 620 -32.75 13.99 6.51
C LEU A 620 -31.22 14.09 6.59
N LEU A 621 -30.58 13.28 7.44
CA LEU A 621 -29.13 13.24 7.58
C LEU A 621 -28.43 12.84 6.27
N VAL A 622 -28.93 11.81 5.57
CA VAL A 622 -28.38 11.41 4.26
C VAL A 622 -28.53 12.51 3.22
N ARG A 623 -29.69 13.20 3.15
CA ARG A 623 -29.91 14.34 2.24
C ARG A 623 -28.94 15.50 2.53
N ALA A 624 -28.75 15.87 3.80
CA ALA A 624 -27.86 16.96 4.17
C ALA A 624 -26.37 16.63 3.96
N LEU A 625 -25.94 15.41 4.31
CA LEU A 625 -24.57 14.97 4.05
C LEU A 625 -24.27 14.88 2.54
N ALA A 626 -25.23 14.45 1.72
CA ALA A 626 -25.11 14.47 0.26
C ALA A 626 -24.99 15.92 -0.27
N LYS A 627 -25.85 16.84 0.17
CA LYS A 627 -25.77 18.26 -0.20
C LYS A 627 -24.41 18.88 0.20
N ILE A 628 -23.89 18.59 1.39
CA ILE A 628 -22.60 19.12 1.85
C ILE A 628 -21.42 18.64 0.99
N LEU A 629 -21.48 17.44 0.42
CA LEU A 629 -20.47 16.96 -0.56
C LEU A 629 -20.49 17.73 -1.88
N GLU A 630 -21.58 18.45 -2.19
CA GLU A 630 -21.73 19.31 -3.38
C GLU A 630 -21.53 20.81 -3.06
N THR A 631 -21.48 21.19 -1.77
CA THR A 631 -21.28 22.59 -1.32
C THR A 631 -19.81 23.01 -1.46
N ASP A 632 -19.55 24.16 -2.09
CA ASP A 632 -18.24 24.82 -1.95
C ASP A 632 -18.01 25.22 -0.49
N LEU A 633 -17.12 24.52 0.21
CA LEU A 633 -16.68 24.91 1.56
C LEU A 633 -15.62 26.02 1.55
N GLY A 634 -15.01 26.33 0.41
CA GLY A 634 -14.01 27.38 0.22
C GLY A 634 -12.61 26.83 -0.05
N SER A 635 -11.80 27.61 -0.77
CA SER A 635 -10.43 27.27 -1.19
C SER A 635 -9.47 28.46 -1.06
N SER A 636 -8.19 28.22 -1.33
CA SER A 636 -7.16 29.24 -1.56
C SER A 636 -6.10 28.74 -2.53
N ASP A 637 -5.32 29.65 -3.13
CA ASP A 637 -4.26 29.28 -4.08
C ASP A 637 -3.16 28.43 -3.44
N LEU A 638 -2.85 28.65 -2.15
CA LEU A 638 -1.79 27.95 -1.43
C LEU A 638 -2.24 26.56 -0.94
N TYR A 639 -3.47 26.43 -0.44
CA TYR A 639 -3.95 25.17 0.16
C TYR A 639 -4.91 24.38 -0.73
N GLY A 640 -5.38 24.95 -1.84
CA GLY A 640 -6.43 24.35 -2.68
C GLY A 640 -7.78 24.29 -1.94
N ASN A 641 -8.58 23.25 -2.22
CA ASN A 641 -9.94 23.14 -1.69
C ASN A 641 -9.98 22.63 -0.24
N SER A 642 -10.95 23.13 0.55
CA SER A 642 -11.32 22.54 1.83
C SER A 642 -11.97 21.16 1.62
N THR A 643 -11.60 20.14 2.40
CA THR A 643 -12.06 18.76 2.17
C THR A 643 -12.95 18.26 3.30
N PHE A 644 -14.15 17.81 2.95
CA PHE A 644 -15.15 17.26 3.88
C PHE A 644 -14.96 15.75 4.10
N ASN A 645 -15.12 15.28 5.34
CA ASN A 645 -15.08 13.87 5.71
C ASN A 645 -16.23 13.50 6.68
N ILE A 646 -16.85 12.35 6.45
CA ILE A 646 -17.93 11.79 7.26
C ILE A 646 -17.34 10.63 8.08
N GLY A 647 -16.69 10.95 9.20
CA GLY A 647 -15.95 9.97 10.01
C GLY A 647 -16.82 8.96 10.77
N ARG A 648 -18.07 9.31 11.10
CA ARG A 648 -19.03 8.43 11.81
C ARG A 648 -20.45 8.68 11.34
N VAL A 649 -21.28 7.64 11.21
CA VAL A 649 -22.74 7.74 11.03
C VAL A 649 -23.46 6.62 11.81
N ALA A 650 -24.55 6.93 12.50
CA ALA A 650 -25.46 5.97 13.14
C ALA A 650 -26.88 6.53 13.22
N GLY A 651 -27.92 5.69 13.19
CA GLY A 651 -29.30 6.16 13.35
C GLY A 651 -30.38 5.10 13.16
N GLY A 652 -31.52 5.28 13.84
CA GLY A 652 -32.63 4.32 13.88
C GLY A 652 -32.42 3.15 14.86
N VAL A 653 -33.49 2.37 15.08
CA VAL A 653 -33.53 1.28 16.09
C VAL A 653 -33.92 -0.08 15.52
N ALA A 654 -34.71 -0.11 14.45
CA ALA A 654 -35.11 -1.34 13.75
C ALA A 654 -35.55 -0.99 12.31
N ALA A 655 -35.31 -1.88 11.34
CA ALA A 655 -35.60 -1.63 9.93
C ALA A 655 -37.09 -1.37 9.62
N ASN A 656 -38.01 -1.78 10.50
CA ASN A 656 -39.44 -1.56 10.36
C ASN A 656 -39.97 -0.30 11.09
N VAL A 657 -39.10 0.49 11.73
CA VAL A 657 -39.45 1.71 12.49
C VAL A 657 -38.81 2.93 11.84
N ILE A 658 -39.59 4.01 11.66
CA ILE A 658 -39.08 5.29 11.16
C ILE A 658 -38.09 5.87 12.19
N PRO A 659 -36.83 6.18 11.82
CA PRO A 659 -35.84 6.70 12.75
C PRO A 659 -36.22 8.06 13.37
N ALA A 660 -36.30 8.10 14.70
CA ALA A 660 -36.52 9.34 15.47
C ALA A 660 -35.23 10.15 15.71
N GLU A 661 -34.06 9.51 15.66
CA GLU A 661 -32.75 10.13 15.83
C GLU A 661 -31.73 9.49 14.89
N ALA A 662 -30.85 10.33 14.32
CA ALA A 662 -29.63 9.95 13.63
C ALA A 662 -28.48 10.89 14.03
N LYS A 663 -27.24 10.42 13.96
CA LYS A 663 -26.03 11.15 14.35
C LYS A 663 -24.92 10.93 13.35
N ALA A 664 -24.14 11.98 13.08
CA ALA A 664 -22.90 11.91 12.31
C ALA A 664 -21.76 12.66 13.02
N GLY A 665 -20.55 12.12 12.95
CA GLY A 665 -19.32 12.83 13.29
C GLY A 665 -18.64 13.25 11.99
N ILE A 666 -18.43 14.56 11.82
CA ILE A 666 -17.91 15.16 10.59
C ILE A 666 -16.63 15.94 10.86
N THR A 667 -15.76 16.01 9.86
CA THR A 667 -14.50 16.76 9.93
C THR A 667 -14.24 17.46 8.61
N VAL A 668 -13.82 18.72 8.65
CA VAL A 668 -13.34 19.45 7.46
C VAL A 668 -11.88 19.79 7.65
N ARG A 669 -11.04 19.59 6.63
CA ARG A 669 -9.74 20.27 6.54
C ARG A 669 -9.96 21.62 5.88
N VAL A 670 -9.72 22.70 6.60
CA VAL A 670 -10.06 24.08 6.21
C VAL A 670 -8.91 24.67 5.40
N ALA A 671 -9.22 25.15 4.20
CA ALA A 671 -8.23 25.67 3.24
C ALA A 671 -8.42 27.17 2.89
N SER A 672 -9.40 27.85 3.51
CA SER A 672 -9.77 29.23 3.21
C SER A 672 -9.97 30.07 4.48
N GLY A 673 -9.69 31.37 4.39
CA GLY A 673 -9.77 32.31 5.52
C GLY A 673 -8.49 32.39 6.33
N THR A 674 -8.53 33.16 7.43
CA THR A 674 -7.44 33.27 8.42
C THR A 674 -7.41 32.06 9.35
N GLN A 675 -6.31 31.89 10.11
CA GLN A 675 -6.22 30.89 11.19
C GLN A 675 -7.38 31.02 12.20
N ASP A 676 -7.80 32.24 12.53
CA ASP A 676 -8.88 32.46 13.50
C ASP A 676 -10.28 32.26 12.88
N ASP A 677 -10.57 32.85 11.72
CA ASP A 677 -11.94 32.91 11.18
C ASP A 677 -12.28 31.83 10.14
N GLY A 678 -11.29 31.19 9.52
CA GLY A 678 -11.53 30.26 8.40
C GLY A 678 -12.46 29.09 8.76
N HIS A 679 -12.32 28.56 9.98
CA HIS A 679 -13.17 27.49 10.49
C HIS A 679 -14.60 27.95 10.82
N ILE A 680 -14.78 29.24 11.17
CA ILE A 680 -16.08 29.86 11.42
C ILE A 680 -16.86 29.97 10.10
N ALA A 681 -16.22 30.46 9.04
CA ALA A 681 -16.82 30.55 7.71
C ALA A 681 -17.25 29.16 7.17
N VAL A 682 -16.43 28.12 7.38
CA VAL A 682 -16.78 26.74 7.02
C VAL A 682 -17.95 26.21 7.86
N ARG A 683 -17.96 26.44 9.19
CA ARG A 683 -19.07 26.06 10.07
C ARG A 683 -20.40 26.66 9.60
N ASP A 684 -20.40 27.93 9.22
CA ASP A 684 -21.62 28.64 8.85
C ASP A 684 -22.13 28.19 7.46
N LYS A 685 -21.23 27.85 6.53
CA LYS A 685 -21.57 27.14 5.28
C LYS A 685 -22.19 25.75 5.55
N LEU A 686 -21.64 24.98 6.49
CA LEU A 686 -22.22 23.68 6.89
C LEU A 686 -23.62 23.85 7.49
N GLN A 687 -23.82 24.80 8.41
CA GLN A 687 -25.11 25.04 9.03
C GLN A 687 -26.16 25.49 8.00
N ALA A 688 -25.81 26.37 7.05
CA ALA A 688 -26.71 26.76 5.96
C ALA A 688 -27.14 25.54 5.11
N ALA A 689 -26.22 24.62 4.82
CA ALA A 689 -26.55 23.41 4.07
C ALA A 689 -27.46 22.42 4.85
N PHE A 690 -27.36 22.37 6.18
CA PHE A 690 -28.32 21.66 7.03
C PHE A 690 -29.68 22.35 7.06
N ASP A 691 -29.71 23.67 7.23
CA ASP A 691 -30.94 24.48 7.32
C ASP A 691 -31.78 24.44 6.04
N GLU A 692 -31.12 24.42 4.88
CA GLU A 692 -31.75 24.24 3.56
C GLU A 692 -32.44 22.87 3.38
N VAL A 693 -31.99 21.82 4.09
CA VAL A 693 -32.64 20.51 4.05
C VAL A 693 -33.80 20.44 5.03
N ASP A 694 -33.58 20.84 6.29
CA ASP A 694 -34.63 20.94 7.31
C ASP A 694 -34.17 21.75 8.54
N LYS A 695 -34.48 23.04 8.55
CA LYS A 695 -34.09 24.03 9.57
C LYS A 695 -34.25 23.59 11.03
N ASP A 696 -35.30 22.83 11.35
CA ASP A 696 -35.63 22.48 12.74
C ASP A 696 -35.18 21.05 13.14
N ALA A 697 -34.65 20.25 12.19
CA ALA A 697 -34.24 18.88 12.46
C ALA A 697 -32.81 18.74 13.00
N PHE A 698 -31.90 19.65 12.65
CA PHE A 698 -30.47 19.49 12.93
C PHE A 698 -30.01 20.19 14.20
N THR A 699 -28.96 19.66 14.81
CA THR A 699 -28.21 20.31 15.89
C THR A 699 -26.75 19.93 15.71
N MET A 700 -25.94 20.87 15.22
CA MET A 700 -24.50 20.72 15.05
C MET A 700 -23.75 21.32 16.23
N VAL A 701 -22.82 20.56 16.82
CA VAL A 701 -21.92 21.03 17.86
C VAL A 701 -20.48 20.83 17.37
N CYS A 702 -19.77 21.93 17.16
CA CYS A 702 -18.36 21.90 16.75
C CYS A 702 -17.47 22.04 17.99
N ASN A 703 -16.66 21.01 18.25
CA ASN A 703 -15.91 20.87 19.50
C ASN A 703 -14.52 21.52 19.44
N TYR A 704 -13.98 21.70 18.23
CA TYR A 704 -12.71 22.36 17.97
C TYR A 704 -12.64 22.85 16.51
N GLY A 705 -11.84 23.89 16.26
CA GLY A 705 -11.44 24.27 14.92
C GLY A 705 -10.45 25.43 14.87
N TYR A 706 -9.80 25.56 13.72
CA TYR A 706 -8.95 26.68 13.30
C TYR A 706 -8.83 26.65 11.76
N GLY A 707 -8.59 27.80 11.12
CA GLY A 707 -8.38 27.93 9.68
C GLY A 707 -6.96 27.56 9.24
N PRO A 708 -6.54 27.86 8.01
CA PRO A 708 -5.20 27.54 7.53
C PRO A 708 -4.11 28.21 8.38
N VAL A 709 -2.96 27.53 8.51
CA VAL A 709 -1.82 27.98 9.33
C VAL A 709 -0.59 28.09 8.44
N GLU A 710 -0.04 29.29 8.30
CA GLU A 710 1.17 29.53 7.51
C GLU A 710 2.45 29.13 8.27
N ALA A 711 3.49 28.76 7.52
CA ALA A 711 4.82 28.47 8.05
C ALA A 711 5.90 29.06 7.13
N ASN A 712 7.02 29.47 7.72
CA ASN A 712 8.14 30.07 7.00
C ASN A 712 8.85 29.00 6.15
N CYS A 713 8.81 29.16 4.83
CA CYS A 713 9.42 28.23 3.88
C CYS A 713 10.41 28.85 2.90
N ASP A 714 10.82 30.12 3.10
CA ASP A 714 11.76 30.80 2.20
C ASP A 714 13.23 30.60 2.65
N VAL A 715 13.68 29.35 2.56
CA VAL A 715 15.05 28.94 2.87
C VAL A 715 15.68 28.29 1.65
N ASP A 716 16.82 28.83 1.19
CA ASP A 716 17.50 28.39 -0.02
C ASP A 716 17.72 26.88 -0.09
N GLY A 717 17.37 26.27 -1.22
CA GLY A 717 17.63 24.85 -1.50
C GLY A 717 16.87 23.87 -0.61
N PHE A 718 15.64 24.20 -0.24
CA PHE A 718 14.61 23.21 0.09
C PHE A 718 13.55 23.22 -1.02
N ASP A 719 13.08 22.04 -1.41
CA ASP A 719 11.81 21.95 -2.13
C ASP A 719 10.66 22.33 -1.17
N LYS A 720 9.63 23.00 -1.68
CA LYS A 720 8.53 23.56 -0.88
C LYS A 720 7.26 22.70 -1.00
N ILE A 721 6.50 22.59 0.08
CA ILE A 721 5.20 21.85 0.12
C ILE A 721 4.16 22.59 0.97
N THR A 722 2.91 22.16 0.90
CA THR A 722 1.81 22.54 1.80
C THR A 722 1.08 21.28 2.22
N VAL A 723 0.81 21.08 3.52
CA VAL A 723 0.28 19.80 4.01
C VAL A 723 -1.19 19.86 4.40
N ASN A 724 -1.89 18.72 4.29
CA ASN A 724 -3.35 18.62 4.48
C ASN A 724 -3.77 18.21 5.91
N TYR A 725 -2.80 17.92 6.79
CA TYR A 725 -3.02 17.54 8.19
C TYR A 725 -2.87 18.76 9.13
N GLY A 726 -3.06 18.55 10.43
CA GLY A 726 -2.81 19.56 11.46
C GLY A 726 -1.46 19.28 12.11
N THR A 727 -0.90 20.25 12.83
CA THR A 727 0.35 20.08 13.58
C THR A 727 0.27 20.87 14.88
N ASP A 728 1.32 20.82 15.71
CA ASP A 728 1.44 21.62 16.93
C ASP A 728 1.77 23.12 16.66
N ILE A 729 2.00 23.55 15.41
CA ILE A 729 2.29 24.96 15.06
C ILE A 729 1.27 25.97 15.62
N PRO A 730 -0.06 25.85 15.39
CA PRO A 730 -1.06 26.78 15.94
C PRO A 730 -1.17 26.73 17.48
N ASN A 731 -0.61 25.73 18.14
CA ASN A 731 -0.60 25.64 19.61
C ASN A 731 0.50 26.50 20.24
N LEU A 732 1.52 26.90 19.47
CA LEU A 732 2.49 27.93 19.86
C LEU A 732 1.93 29.34 19.65
N LYS A 733 1.81 30.09 20.74
CA LYS A 733 1.41 31.50 20.79
C LYS A 733 2.65 32.39 20.67
N GLY A 734 2.53 33.56 20.04
CA GLY A 734 3.61 34.54 19.89
C GLY A 734 4.13 34.67 18.47
N ASP A 735 4.78 35.80 18.18
CA ASP A 735 5.34 36.13 16.87
C ASP A 735 6.74 35.52 16.74
N HIS A 736 6.77 34.21 16.47
CA HIS A 736 7.98 33.41 16.29
C HIS A 736 8.05 32.95 14.83
N THR A 737 9.25 32.90 14.26
CA THR A 737 9.48 32.27 12.94
C THR A 737 9.27 30.77 13.04
N ARG A 738 8.44 30.16 12.18
CA ARG A 738 7.99 28.75 12.32
C ARG A 738 8.37 27.94 11.09
N TYR A 739 9.29 27.00 11.23
CA TYR A 739 9.69 26.09 10.16
C TYR A 739 9.05 24.70 10.36
N LEU A 740 8.66 24.02 9.28
CA LEU A 740 8.03 22.70 9.33
C LEU A 740 8.70 21.75 8.33
N TYR A 741 9.45 20.76 8.84
CA TYR A 741 10.31 19.89 8.03
C TYR A 741 10.57 18.55 8.73
N GLY A 742 10.67 17.44 7.99
CA GLY A 742 11.01 16.13 8.55
C GLY A 742 11.04 14.96 7.53
N PRO A 743 11.52 13.79 7.96
CA PRO A 743 11.65 12.59 7.12
C PRO A 743 10.34 11.82 6.95
N GLY A 744 10.25 11.04 5.86
CA GLY A 744 9.13 10.15 5.60
C GLY A 744 7.90 10.84 5.02
N ASP A 745 6.86 10.05 4.79
CA ASP A 745 5.64 10.44 4.06
C ASP A 745 4.40 10.18 4.93
N ILE A 746 3.58 11.22 5.14
CA ILE A 746 2.32 11.13 5.88
C ILE A 746 1.36 10.07 5.29
N LEU A 747 1.48 9.72 4.01
CA LEU A 747 0.62 8.71 3.37
C LEU A 747 0.87 7.27 3.86
N VAL A 748 1.97 7.01 4.57
CA VAL A 748 2.21 5.74 5.28
C VAL A 748 2.08 5.85 6.81
N ALA A 749 2.00 7.08 7.34
CA ALA A 749 1.73 7.35 8.74
C ALA A 749 0.35 6.80 9.16
N HIS A 750 0.18 6.54 10.45
CA HIS A 750 -1.00 5.93 11.10
C HIS A 750 -1.38 4.51 10.58
N GLY A 751 -0.88 4.07 9.43
CA GLY A 751 -1.11 2.75 8.85
C GLY A 751 -0.41 1.60 9.57
N ALA A 752 -0.74 0.36 9.18
CA ALA A 752 -0.10 -0.85 9.69
C ALA A 752 1.26 -1.17 9.04
N HIS A 753 1.68 -0.35 8.08
CA HIS A 753 2.92 -0.48 7.28
C HIS A 753 3.69 0.85 7.25
N GLU A 754 3.60 1.62 8.34
CA GLU A 754 4.37 2.84 8.53
C GLU A 754 5.88 2.55 8.39
N ASN A 755 6.54 3.26 7.48
CA ASN A 755 7.92 2.98 7.08
C ASN A 755 8.62 4.19 6.46
N LEU A 756 9.95 4.24 6.57
CA LEU A 756 10.83 5.14 5.80
C LEU A 756 12.18 4.47 5.52
N THR A 757 13.04 5.10 4.73
CA THR A 757 14.38 4.59 4.42
C THR A 757 15.47 5.23 5.30
N VAL A 758 16.63 4.57 5.40
CA VAL A 758 17.82 5.16 6.03
C VAL A 758 18.21 6.49 5.36
N ALA A 759 18.06 6.60 4.03
CA ALA A 759 18.29 7.85 3.29
C ALA A 759 17.40 9.00 3.78
N ASP A 760 16.14 8.74 4.14
CA ASP A 760 15.24 9.78 4.65
C ASP A 760 15.76 10.34 5.97
N LEU A 761 16.18 9.47 6.89
CA LEU A 761 16.76 9.90 8.17
C LEU A 761 18.08 10.68 7.98
N GLU A 762 18.95 10.22 7.08
CA GLU A 762 20.23 10.90 6.80
C GLU A 762 20.01 12.29 6.17
N THR A 763 19.09 12.40 5.22
CA THR A 763 18.76 13.67 4.55
C THR A 763 18.00 14.61 5.49
N ALA A 764 17.19 14.09 6.42
CA ALA A 764 16.58 14.89 7.47
C ALA A 764 17.63 15.49 8.43
N VAL A 765 18.67 14.74 8.82
CA VAL A 765 19.77 15.29 9.61
C VAL A 765 20.45 16.46 8.89
N GLU A 766 20.75 16.33 7.60
CA GLU A 766 21.37 17.41 6.81
C GLU A 766 20.44 18.63 6.66
N GLY A 767 19.14 18.42 6.44
CA GLY A 767 18.14 19.48 6.40
C GLY A 767 17.96 20.21 7.74
N TYR A 768 17.88 19.49 8.86
CA TYR A 768 17.82 20.11 10.19
C TYR A 768 19.09 20.90 10.51
N GLN A 769 20.29 20.38 10.20
CA GLN A 769 21.54 21.14 10.37
C GLN A 769 21.46 22.50 9.65
N LYS A 770 20.96 22.48 8.41
CA LYS A 770 20.82 23.65 7.55
C LYS A 770 19.74 24.64 8.04
N LEU A 771 18.59 24.16 8.51
CA LEU A 771 17.53 25.00 9.08
C LEU A 771 17.98 25.67 10.39
N ILE A 772 18.64 24.93 11.28
CA ILE A 772 19.20 25.48 12.53
C ILE A 772 20.25 26.56 12.22
N LEU A 773 21.13 26.31 11.25
CA LEU A 773 22.13 27.28 10.77
C LEU A 773 21.55 28.47 9.97
N HIS A 774 20.28 28.43 9.58
CA HIS A 774 19.56 29.56 8.99
C HIS A 774 18.85 30.37 10.08
N ALA A 775 18.10 29.70 10.95
CA ALA A 775 17.37 30.30 12.06
C ALA A 775 18.28 31.01 13.08
N LEU A 776 19.51 30.52 13.30
CA LEU A 776 20.52 31.18 14.16
C LEU A 776 21.23 32.38 13.51
N LYS A 777 20.81 32.83 12.32
CA LYS A 777 21.37 33.99 11.59
C LYS A 777 20.35 35.09 11.30
N GLN A 778 19.09 34.89 11.69
CA GLN A 778 18.03 35.88 11.66
C GLN A 778 18.13 36.79 12.88
#